data_AF-A0A9N8VG57-F1
#
_entry.id   AF-A0A9N8VG57-F1
#
_cell.length_a   1.000
_cell.length_b   1.000
_cell.length_c   1.000
_cell.angle_alpha   90.00
_cell.angle_beta   90.00
_cell.angle_gamma   90.00
#
_symmetry.space_group_name_H-M   'P 1'
#
loop_
_entity.id
_entity.type
_entity.pdbx_description
1 polymer ?
#
loop_
_entity_poly.entity_id
_entity_poly.type
_entity_poly.pdbx_seq_one_letter_code
_entity_poly.pdbx_strand_id
1 'polypeptide(L)'
;MNEDYLRKRTVGISIEDDSSDSSVDLSDATILDRGKKQSRLSRILTSLRWIVVSGVIYWFFEVSSNVQQVLSLKGNTSKPNYKVWNQDETLKKFIPIATLTGVIGVSGFTISCWFIWGVFSPLVVLNLIIPEKISANNYCHYFSYPSYPSGHKNITKVKCDPLDRLDSFDSSVSLESYNVFTVDFHCGINNTNLCQKAHDVFKSAGNRIASIIKFNTPLKVNATFTNFCKEFGQCSYDDQILIGEASAAQFIPIKDSDGVIRHYSQALVKQLGNPDNAQYNDYDILASFNSQANLYFKGDSSIGDEQYDFEYVVTHEYIHGLGFYPYWNDYANLLTPYPEFLAEVNNTEQEITFTGFVETAFDRHMVLTEPGEASQRMTKLVDKFNSIVPIGTTLKVNDFFIKYENSEVYGLSKQLLKDAVTPKTMSFITSDNTSVLLETRINPYAVGSSICHVDRSYQNGSDFLMAFSAIPGKTLDELIAQNHGTSALGPNLIKVLGTLGYTQCYDYPNPIDRTYKVPVQCPITKQSSIDHLTSNSNSTNMFVVTFTCDAKNKTLCSKVKNAFDIAGKIITSILSLNAPINVNASYLDFCAVLGQCEGNPGLITLGGAAPTRTIPLQDDDGLVRLYPQSLVKQFQFKQHPQFGTFDITALFNSAGTDFWFQGDPKIKPEQQDFLYVVLHEMMHGLGLASNWDDYINDTPESLTPEISLSMSDGLIKFNGFFEAAFDKYLIQIPTGKRTSLITDQLNSFANGKGSTFSNSNDFITQFKSSSQYSLAVDMMKNAVNSNSLGFLPRGGTNFSDLIILETSLNPYQPGSSVSHLDHKTYNSTSDFLMIYIADRGIDVDTLLSDNKAQSPIGPKLKILLETMGYASPDNPNPYRPTVTITQNKFNPKDFNGIGPFTPDNTSTSQNTSINQNSAAIRSSSELRNLLFISAFVIYFLII
;
A
#
# COMPACT_ATOMS: atom_id res chain seq x y z
N MET A 1 16.83 43.68 -28.01
CA MET A 1 17.06 44.92 -27.23
C MET A 1 16.95 44.51 -25.76
N ASN A 2 17.98 44.52 -24.92
CA ASN A 2 19.14 45.42 -24.85
C ASN A 2 20.38 44.70 -24.28
N GLU A 3 21.56 45.05 -24.80
CA GLU A 3 22.92 44.51 -24.58
C GLU A 3 23.59 44.88 -23.22
N ASP A 4 22.85 45.32 -22.21
CA ASP A 4 23.47 45.99 -21.05
C ASP A 4 23.84 45.11 -19.84
N TYR A 5 23.71 43.78 -19.92
CA TYR A 5 23.99 42.91 -18.76
C TYR A 5 25.45 42.41 -18.64
N LEU A 6 26.31 42.66 -19.64
CA LEU A 6 27.71 42.16 -19.66
C LEU A 6 28.80 43.21 -19.39
N ARG A 7 28.45 44.45 -19.01
CA ARG A 7 29.41 45.48 -18.59
C ARG A 7 29.25 45.84 -17.12
N LYS A 8 29.64 44.95 -16.21
CA LYS A 8 30.09 45.31 -14.85
C LYS A 8 30.65 44.07 -14.14
N ARG A 9 31.94 43.79 -14.36
CA ARG A 9 32.91 43.32 -13.35
C ARG A 9 34.27 43.14 -14.03
N THR A 10 35.04 44.21 -14.06
CA THR A 10 36.49 44.18 -14.24
C THR A 10 37.09 44.84 -13.01
N VAL A 11 37.49 44.04 -12.03
CA VAL A 11 38.46 44.33 -10.96
C VAL A 11 39.03 42.94 -10.64
N GLY A 12 40.22 42.57 -11.11
CA GLY A 12 41.50 43.11 -10.69
C GLY A 12 42.05 42.22 -9.57
N ILE A 13 42.56 41.04 -9.91
CA ILE A 13 43.33 40.20 -8.97
C ILE A 13 44.68 39.86 -9.63
N SER A 14 45.72 40.20 -8.88
CA SER A 14 47.14 40.03 -9.12
C SER A 14 47.54 38.56 -9.21
N ILE A 15 48.49 38.32 -10.11
CA ILE A 15 49.22 37.07 -10.31
C ILE A 15 50.19 36.89 -9.14
N GLU A 16 50.13 35.74 -8.47
CA GLU A 16 51.30 35.13 -7.83
C GLU A 16 51.31 33.65 -8.24
N ASP A 17 52.37 33.30 -8.96
CA ASP A 17 52.78 31.95 -9.31
C ASP A 17 53.14 31.19 -8.03
N ASP A 18 52.72 29.93 -7.92
CA ASP A 18 53.63 28.91 -7.39
C ASP A 18 53.30 27.52 -7.92
N SER A 19 54.32 26.95 -8.56
CA SER A 19 54.42 25.62 -9.13
C SER A 19 54.54 24.53 -8.07
N SER A 20 53.95 23.34 -8.31
CA SER A 20 54.70 22.07 -8.24
C SER A 20 53.85 20.85 -8.61
N ASP A 21 54.34 20.16 -9.65
CA ASP A 21 54.29 18.74 -9.96
C ASP A 21 53.57 17.76 -9.01
N SER A 22 52.75 16.89 -9.61
CA SER A 22 53.05 15.45 -9.58
C SER A 22 52.34 14.69 -10.70
N SER A 23 53.16 14.12 -11.57
CA SER A 23 52.86 13.13 -12.61
C SER A 23 52.42 11.76 -12.06
N VAL A 24 51.71 10.98 -12.88
CA VAL A 24 51.83 9.52 -13.18
C VAL A 24 50.45 9.07 -13.72
N ASP A 25 50.25 9.02 -15.04
CA ASP A 25 50.56 7.94 -15.99
C ASP A 25 49.67 6.70 -15.84
N LEU A 26 48.82 6.46 -16.86
CA LEU A 26 48.19 5.16 -17.16
C LEU A 26 47.91 5.12 -18.67
N SER A 27 48.84 4.48 -19.36
CA SER A 27 48.77 4.02 -20.74
C SER A 27 47.94 2.73 -20.86
N ASP A 28 47.51 2.47 -22.10
CA ASP A 28 46.98 1.23 -22.68
C ASP A 28 45.48 0.91 -22.56
N ALA A 29 44.73 1.30 -23.60
CA ALA A 29 43.77 0.40 -24.25
C ALA A 29 43.59 0.74 -25.75
N THR A 30 44.12 -0.15 -26.57
CA THR A 30 44.07 -0.20 -28.03
C THR A 30 42.69 0.02 -28.66
N ILE A 31 42.67 0.93 -29.64
CA ILE A 31 41.58 1.19 -30.59
C ILE A 31 41.40 -0.02 -31.53
N LEU A 32 40.22 -0.63 -31.51
CA LEU A 32 39.77 -1.62 -32.49
C LEU A 32 38.66 -0.99 -33.34
N ASP A 33 39.08 -0.38 -34.45
CA ASP A 33 38.19 0.11 -35.50
C ASP A 33 37.54 -1.08 -36.24
N ARG A 34 36.21 -1.18 -36.18
CA ARG A 34 35.40 -2.02 -37.08
C ARG A 34 34.27 -1.21 -37.67
N GLY A 35 34.59 -0.42 -38.70
CA GLY A 35 33.59 0.09 -39.65
C GLY A 35 32.78 -1.04 -40.31
N LYS A 36 31.47 -1.07 -40.07
CA LYS A 36 30.53 -1.98 -40.77
C LYS A 36 30.24 -1.43 -42.18
N LYS A 37 30.88 -2.01 -43.20
CA LYS A 37 30.42 -1.93 -44.61
C LYS A 37 29.13 -2.74 -44.78
N GLN A 38 28.03 -2.08 -45.16
CA GLN A 38 26.80 -2.74 -45.61
C GLN A 38 27.07 -3.58 -46.87
N SER A 39 26.67 -4.85 -46.87
CA SER A 39 26.93 -5.76 -48.00
C SER A 39 26.05 -5.43 -49.21
N ARG A 40 26.57 -5.68 -50.42
CA ARG A 40 25.86 -5.52 -51.71
C ARG A 40 24.49 -6.22 -51.74
N LEU A 41 24.31 -7.29 -50.97
CA LEU A 41 23.06 -8.04 -50.86
C LEU A 41 21.95 -7.21 -50.19
N SER A 42 22.31 -6.38 -49.21
CA SER A 42 21.35 -5.49 -48.52
C SER A 42 20.74 -4.47 -49.47
N ARG A 43 21.55 -3.89 -50.38
CA ARG A 43 21.06 -2.90 -51.35
C ARG A 43 20.11 -3.52 -52.38
N ILE A 44 20.41 -4.73 -52.85
CA ILE A 44 19.55 -5.47 -53.80
C ILE A 44 18.20 -5.81 -53.15
N LEU A 45 18.19 -6.23 -51.88
CA LEU A 45 16.98 -6.54 -51.14
C LEU A 45 16.12 -5.30 -50.88
N THR A 46 16.73 -4.14 -50.57
CA THR A 46 15.99 -2.88 -50.40
C THR A 46 15.36 -2.42 -51.73
N SER A 47 16.07 -2.56 -52.86
CA SER A 47 15.53 -2.21 -54.18
C SER A 47 14.37 -3.11 -54.61
N LEU A 48 14.47 -4.43 -54.38
CA LEU A 48 13.37 -5.37 -54.65
C LEU A 48 12.12 -5.06 -53.81
N ARG A 49 12.31 -4.61 -52.57
CA ARG A 49 11.23 -4.21 -51.66
C ARG A 49 10.42 -3.02 -52.20
N TRP A 50 11.10 -2.03 -52.80
CA TRP A 50 10.43 -0.88 -53.40
C TRP A 50 9.69 -1.21 -54.70
N ILE A 51 10.22 -2.13 -55.52
CA ILE A 51 9.55 -2.58 -56.75
C ILE A 51 8.20 -3.26 -56.45
N VAL A 52 8.15 -4.12 -55.41
CA VAL A 52 6.91 -4.80 -55.01
C VAL A 52 5.87 -3.81 -54.47
N VAL A 53 6.30 -2.85 -53.64
CA VAL A 53 5.40 -1.80 -53.10
C VAL A 53 4.83 -0.94 -54.22
N SER A 54 5.65 -0.52 -55.19
CA SER A 54 5.18 0.24 -56.35
C SER A 54 4.20 -0.55 -57.22
N GLY A 55 4.40 -1.87 -57.38
CA GLY A 55 3.47 -2.74 -58.12
C GLY A 55 2.09 -2.85 -57.46
N VAL A 56 2.05 -2.96 -56.12
CA VAL A 56 0.79 -3.02 -55.36
C VAL A 56 0.04 -1.69 -55.41
N ILE A 57 0.76 -0.57 -55.30
CA ILE A 57 0.17 0.78 -55.41
C ILE A 57 -0.40 0.99 -56.82
N TYR A 58 0.35 0.62 -57.86
CA TYR A 58 -0.12 0.74 -59.26
C TYR A 58 -1.40 -0.07 -59.49
N TRP A 59 -1.45 -1.31 -59.02
CA TRP A 59 -2.63 -2.17 -59.14
C TRP A 59 -3.85 -1.59 -58.41
N PHE A 60 -3.65 -0.99 -57.24
CA PHE A 60 -4.72 -0.35 -56.47
C PHE A 60 -5.32 0.87 -57.22
N PHE A 61 -4.49 1.69 -57.85
CA PHE A 61 -4.96 2.83 -58.65
C PHE A 61 -5.69 2.38 -59.94
N GLU A 62 -5.25 1.30 -60.57
CA GLU A 62 -5.89 0.75 -61.77
C GLU A 62 -7.28 0.16 -61.45
N VAL A 63 -7.44 -0.52 -60.31
CA VAL A 63 -8.73 -1.01 -59.84
C VAL A 63 -9.67 0.15 -59.45
N SER A 64 -9.15 1.18 -58.77
CA SER A 64 -9.94 2.35 -58.36
C SER A 64 -10.40 3.21 -59.55
N SER A 65 -9.58 3.29 -60.61
CA SER A 65 -9.91 3.98 -61.86
C SER A 65 -11.09 3.32 -62.59
N ASN A 66 -11.11 1.98 -62.64
CA ASN A 66 -12.19 1.23 -63.29
C ASN A 66 -13.52 1.31 -62.53
N VAL A 67 -13.48 1.49 -61.19
CA VAL A 67 -14.70 1.67 -60.38
C VAL A 67 -15.33 3.06 -60.58
N GLN A 68 -14.53 4.12 -60.77
CA GLN A 68 -15.07 5.46 -61.03
C GLN A 68 -15.75 5.59 -62.41
N GLN A 69 -15.26 4.89 -63.44
CA GLN A 69 -15.90 4.89 -64.76
C GLN A 69 -17.31 4.26 -64.76
N VAL A 70 -17.59 3.34 -63.84
CA VAL A 70 -18.92 2.73 -63.72
C VAL A 70 -19.90 3.63 -62.96
N LEU A 71 -19.41 4.44 -62.02
CA LEU A 71 -20.23 5.33 -61.20
C LEU A 71 -20.61 6.65 -61.92
N SER A 72 -19.91 7.05 -62.98
CA SER A 72 -20.22 8.29 -63.72
C SER A 72 -21.37 8.18 -64.73
N LEU A 73 -22.00 7.00 -64.89
CA LEU A 73 -23.10 6.79 -65.86
C LEU A 73 -24.52 6.95 -65.29
N LYS A 74 -24.70 7.41 -64.05
CA LYS A 74 -26.03 7.71 -63.49
C LYS A 74 -26.08 9.06 -62.79
N GLY A 75 -26.18 10.12 -63.57
CA GLY A 75 -26.61 11.44 -63.09
C GLY A 75 -28.13 11.57 -63.16
N ASN A 76 -28.80 11.63 -62.01
CA ASN A 76 -29.73 12.70 -61.62
C ASN A 76 -30.65 12.32 -60.44
N THR A 77 -30.61 13.19 -59.44
CA THR A 77 -31.69 13.64 -58.54
C THR A 77 -32.76 12.65 -58.05
N SER A 78 -32.71 12.44 -56.74
CA SER A 78 -33.80 12.24 -55.74
C SER A 78 -33.74 10.90 -54.96
N LYS A 79 -33.93 11.03 -53.64
CA LYS A 79 -33.71 10.03 -52.58
C LYS A 79 -34.43 8.69 -52.86
N PRO A 80 -33.76 7.52 -52.75
CA PRO A 80 -34.44 6.24 -52.91
C PRO A 80 -35.00 5.71 -51.58
N ASN A 81 -36.25 5.26 -51.65
CA ASN A 81 -36.98 4.55 -50.61
C ASN A 81 -36.74 3.04 -50.78
N TYR A 82 -36.30 2.34 -49.73
CA TYR A 82 -35.92 0.92 -49.74
C TYR A 82 -37.14 0.02 -49.86
N LYS A 83 -37.67 -0.19 -51.07
CA LYS A 83 -38.66 -1.27 -51.29
C LYS A 83 -38.89 -1.72 -52.73
N VAL A 84 -37.88 -1.74 -53.61
CA VAL A 84 -38.00 -2.43 -54.93
C VAL A 84 -36.62 -2.92 -55.40
N TRP A 85 -36.12 -4.05 -54.90
CA TRP A 85 -34.82 -4.61 -55.30
C TRP A 85 -34.88 -6.11 -55.64
N ASN A 86 -36.01 -6.61 -56.15
CA ASN A 86 -36.15 -8.05 -56.41
C ASN A 86 -36.75 -8.44 -57.77
N GLN A 87 -36.74 -7.57 -58.78
CA GLN A 87 -37.33 -7.89 -60.10
C GLN A 87 -36.50 -7.49 -61.33
N ASP A 88 -35.21 -7.17 -61.19
CA ASP A 88 -34.35 -6.85 -62.35
C ASP A 88 -33.52 -8.07 -62.80
N GLU A 89 -33.86 -8.65 -63.96
CA GLU A 89 -33.15 -9.80 -64.55
C GLU A 89 -31.72 -9.47 -65.01
N THR A 90 -31.37 -8.18 -65.16
CA THR A 90 -30.03 -7.75 -65.55
C THR A 90 -29.02 -7.93 -64.42
N LEU A 91 -29.48 -7.83 -63.16
CA LEU A 91 -28.65 -7.98 -61.96
C LEU A 91 -28.28 -9.45 -61.66
N LYS A 92 -29.14 -10.41 -62.05
CA LYS A 92 -28.89 -11.85 -61.84
C LYS A 92 -27.70 -12.38 -62.65
N LYS A 93 -27.32 -11.73 -63.75
CA LYS A 93 -26.14 -12.09 -64.55
C LYS A 93 -24.83 -11.49 -64.03
N PHE A 94 -24.88 -10.46 -63.18
CA PHE A 94 -23.70 -9.81 -62.61
C PHE A 94 -23.21 -10.46 -61.31
N ILE A 95 -24.11 -11.13 -60.57
CA ILE A 95 -23.80 -11.76 -59.28
C ILE A 95 -22.72 -12.86 -59.40
N PRO A 96 -22.69 -13.74 -60.41
CA PRO A 96 -21.64 -14.76 -60.54
C PRO A 96 -20.25 -14.18 -60.87
N ILE A 97 -20.20 -13.06 -61.60
CA ILE A 97 -18.93 -12.43 -62.03
C ILE A 97 -18.32 -11.65 -60.86
N ALA A 98 -19.14 -10.98 -60.05
CA ALA A 98 -18.69 -10.28 -58.85
C ALA A 98 -18.31 -11.24 -57.71
N THR A 99 -18.95 -12.41 -57.61
CA THR A 99 -18.51 -13.45 -56.65
C THR A 99 -17.22 -14.13 -57.09
N LEU A 100 -16.97 -14.32 -58.39
CA LEU A 100 -15.72 -14.90 -58.87
C LEU A 100 -14.51 -13.96 -58.68
N THR A 101 -14.66 -12.65 -58.93
CA THR A 101 -13.61 -11.66 -58.64
C THR A 101 -13.44 -11.41 -57.13
N GLY A 102 -14.52 -11.48 -56.34
CA GLY A 102 -14.46 -11.45 -54.88
C GLY A 102 -13.71 -12.65 -54.29
N VAL A 103 -13.96 -13.86 -54.80
CA VAL A 103 -13.29 -15.09 -54.31
C VAL A 103 -11.82 -15.12 -54.72
N ILE A 104 -11.47 -14.70 -55.95
CA ILE A 104 -10.06 -14.59 -56.37
C ILE A 104 -9.33 -13.48 -55.61
N GLY A 105 -9.99 -12.35 -55.32
CA GLY A 105 -9.43 -11.27 -54.50
C GLY A 105 -9.19 -11.67 -53.04
N VAL A 106 -10.12 -12.39 -52.42
CA VAL A 106 -9.99 -12.87 -51.02
C VAL A 106 -8.98 -14.02 -50.91
N SER A 107 -8.92 -14.91 -51.91
CA SER A 107 -7.91 -15.99 -51.99
C SER A 107 -6.51 -15.41 -52.22
N GLY A 108 -6.39 -14.42 -53.10
CA GLY A 108 -5.14 -13.71 -53.35
C GLY A 108 -4.66 -12.93 -52.12
N PHE A 109 -5.56 -12.25 -51.42
CA PHE A 109 -5.24 -11.53 -50.18
C PHE A 109 -4.84 -12.46 -49.04
N THR A 110 -5.50 -13.61 -48.88
CA THR A 110 -5.15 -14.60 -47.85
C THR A 110 -3.82 -15.29 -48.13
N ILE A 111 -3.50 -15.66 -49.39
CA ILE A 111 -2.20 -16.22 -49.76
C ILE A 111 -1.08 -15.17 -49.63
N SER A 112 -1.35 -13.91 -49.95
CA SER A 112 -0.42 -12.79 -49.74
C SER A 112 -0.14 -12.56 -48.27
N CYS A 113 -1.19 -12.54 -47.43
CA CYS A 113 -1.05 -12.42 -45.98
C CYS A 113 -0.35 -13.63 -45.35
N TRP A 114 -0.53 -14.85 -45.89
CA TRP A 114 0.16 -16.05 -45.42
C TRP A 114 1.65 -16.05 -45.79
N PHE A 115 2.02 -15.58 -46.98
CA PHE A 115 3.43 -15.39 -47.35
C PHE A 115 4.08 -14.24 -46.57
N ILE A 116 3.34 -13.16 -46.29
CA ILE A 116 3.81 -12.06 -45.46
C ILE A 116 3.96 -12.49 -43.99
N TRP A 117 3.05 -13.29 -43.42
CA TRP A 117 3.26 -13.80 -42.06
C TRP A 117 4.33 -14.89 -41.96
N GLY A 118 4.38 -15.83 -42.92
CA GLY A 118 5.36 -16.92 -42.92
C GLY A 118 6.82 -16.47 -43.12
N VAL A 119 7.05 -15.38 -43.86
CA VAL A 119 8.40 -14.84 -44.10
C VAL A 119 8.77 -13.74 -43.10
N PHE A 120 7.79 -13.02 -42.52
CA PHE A 120 8.08 -11.97 -41.53
C PHE A 120 8.07 -12.45 -40.08
N SER A 121 7.49 -13.60 -39.71
CA SER A 121 7.56 -14.09 -38.33
C SER A 121 8.99 -14.33 -37.80
N PRO A 122 9.98 -14.84 -38.57
CA PRO A 122 11.35 -14.97 -38.06
C PRO A 122 12.12 -13.63 -38.05
N LEU A 123 11.71 -12.64 -38.85
CA LEU A 123 12.38 -11.34 -38.98
C LEU A 123 11.79 -10.25 -38.05
N VAL A 124 10.54 -10.43 -37.63
CA VAL A 124 9.90 -9.63 -36.57
C VAL A 124 10.38 -10.10 -35.19
N VAL A 125 10.70 -11.39 -35.01
CA VAL A 125 11.35 -11.88 -33.78
C VAL A 125 12.81 -11.40 -33.65
N LEU A 126 13.49 -11.03 -34.76
CA LEU A 126 14.83 -10.41 -34.71
C LEU A 126 14.85 -8.87 -34.73
N ASN A 127 13.72 -8.19 -34.97
CA ASN A 127 13.60 -6.72 -34.92
C ASN A 127 12.59 -6.20 -33.87
N LEU A 128 11.99 -7.07 -33.06
CA LEU A 128 11.29 -6.71 -31.81
C LEU A 128 12.23 -6.61 -30.61
N ILE A 129 13.54 -6.53 -30.85
CA ILE A 129 14.41 -5.73 -29.98
C ILE A 129 14.19 -4.29 -30.39
N ILE A 130 13.02 -3.75 -30.01
CA ILE A 130 12.89 -2.31 -29.82
C ILE A 130 13.96 -2.01 -28.77
N PRO A 131 15.00 -1.18 -29.04
CA PRO A 131 15.75 -0.64 -27.93
C PRO A 131 14.70 0.06 -27.10
N GLU A 132 14.52 -0.39 -25.85
CA GLU A 132 13.71 0.32 -24.86
C GLU A 132 13.88 1.82 -25.11
N LYS A 133 12.78 2.58 -25.05
CA LYS A 133 12.89 4.02 -24.78
C LYS A 133 13.54 4.14 -23.40
N ILE A 134 14.84 3.94 -23.33
CA ILE A 134 15.69 4.21 -22.19
C ILE A 134 15.68 5.74 -22.13
N SER A 135 14.88 6.27 -21.23
CA SER A 135 15.04 7.63 -20.73
C SER A 135 16.50 7.77 -20.30
N ALA A 136 17.25 8.62 -20.98
CA ALA A 136 18.70 8.79 -20.78
C ALA A 136 19.03 9.65 -19.54
N ASN A 137 18.24 9.55 -18.47
CA ASN A 137 18.51 10.19 -17.18
C ASN A 137 19.11 9.16 -16.21
N ASN A 138 20.36 8.76 -16.48
CA ASN A 138 21.17 7.87 -15.65
C ASN A 138 22.12 8.68 -14.75
N TYR A 139 21.64 9.75 -14.11
CA TYR A 139 22.47 10.61 -13.29
C TYR A 139 21.87 10.80 -11.90
N CYS A 140 22.72 10.65 -10.90
CA CYS A 140 22.40 10.92 -9.50
C CYS A 140 22.77 12.38 -9.22
N HIS A 141 21.88 13.10 -8.55
CA HIS A 141 22.10 14.53 -8.25
C HIS A 141 22.76 14.64 -6.90
N TYR A 142 24.06 14.94 -6.87
CA TYR A 142 24.77 15.23 -5.63
C TYR A 142 24.70 16.72 -5.34
N PHE A 143 24.16 17.06 -4.19
CA PHE A 143 24.30 18.41 -3.65
C PHE A 143 25.57 18.45 -2.80
N SER A 144 26.51 19.30 -3.18
CA SER A 144 27.67 19.63 -2.35
C SER A 144 27.61 21.10 -1.96
N TYR A 145 28.00 21.42 -0.73
CA TYR A 145 28.20 22.79 -0.29
C TYR A 145 29.69 23.14 -0.30
N PRO A 146 30.25 23.62 -1.42
CA PRO A 146 31.37 24.55 -1.37
C PRO A 146 30.80 25.93 -1.72
N SER A 147 30.45 26.70 -0.68
CA SER A 147 30.11 28.13 -0.75
C SER A 147 28.94 28.53 -1.68
N TYR A 148 27.73 28.73 -1.17
CA TYR A 148 26.62 29.26 -1.98
C TYR A 148 25.64 30.11 -1.17
N PRO A 149 25.06 31.20 -1.76
CA PRO A 149 23.75 31.12 -2.42
C PRO A 149 23.45 32.22 -3.48
N SER A 150 23.47 31.88 -4.76
CA SER A 150 22.85 32.64 -5.84
C SER A 150 22.19 31.73 -6.89
N GLY A 151 21.19 30.94 -6.51
CA GLY A 151 20.36 30.16 -7.46
C GLY A 151 20.97 28.95 -8.21
N HIS A 152 22.29 28.76 -8.27
CA HIS A 152 22.93 27.53 -8.77
C HIS A 152 23.42 26.62 -7.64
N LYS A 153 22.59 25.66 -7.23
CA LYS A 153 23.09 24.48 -6.52
C LYS A 153 24.18 23.85 -7.41
N ASN A 154 25.42 23.72 -6.93
CA ASN A 154 26.47 22.98 -7.66
C ASN A 154 26.09 21.49 -7.61
N ILE A 155 25.23 21.08 -8.53
CA ILE A 155 24.82 19.70 -8.74
C ILE A 155 25.97 19.03 -9.46
N THR A 156 26.68 18.18 -8.73
CA THR A 156 27.71 17.34 -9.34
C THR A 156 27.00 16.10 -9.88
N LYS A 157 27.08 15.87 -11.18
CA LYS A 157 26.47 14.71 -11.82
C LYS A 157 27.42 13.52 -11.72
N VAL A 158 26.96 12.45 -11.09
CA VAL A 158 27.62 11.15 -11.17
C VAL A 158 26.70 10.20 -11.92
N LYS A 159 27.26 9.50 -12.90
CA LYS A 159 26.52 8.51 -13.68
C LYS A 159 26.11 7.36 -12.77
N CYS A 160 24.81 7.12 -12.65
CA CYS A 160 24.24 6.00 -11.91
C CYS A 160 23.07 5.42 -12.72
N ASP A 161 23.05 4.10 -12.89
CA ASP A 161 21.97 3.47 -13.66
C ASP A 161 20.64 3.58 -12.88
N PRO A 162 19.51 3.91 -13.56
CA PRO A 162 18.22 4.00 -12.92
C PRO A 162 17.91 2.71 -12.22
N LEU A 163 17.56 2.81 -10.94
CA LEU A 163 17.17 1.63 -10.18
C LEU A 163 15.73 1.31 -10.55
N ASP A 164 15.47 0.05 -10.88
CA ASP A 164 14.12 -0.46 -10.77
C ASP A 164 13.72 -0.37 -9.29
N ARG A 165 12.47 0.01 -9.04
CA ARG A 165 11.90 -0.09 -7.69
C ARG A 165 11.92 -1.57 -7.27
N LEU A 166 12.98 -1.97 -6.58
CA LEU A 166 13.18 -3.30 -6.01
C LEU A 166 12.51 -3.36 -4.65
N ASP A 167 11.68 -4.36 -4.44
CA ASP A 167 10.91 -4.52 -3.22
C ASP A 167 11.61 -5.42 -2.16
N SER A 168 12.92 -5.63 -2.24
CA SER A 168 13.64 -6.54 -1.34
C SER A 168 14.94 -5.94 -0.81
N PHE A 169 15.10 -5.86 0.52
CA PHE A 169 16.31 -5.40 1.23
C PHE A 169 16.92 -6.51 2.09
N ASP A 170 18.25 -6.61 2.08
CA ASP A 170 19.05 -7.48 2.96
C ASP A 170 19.35 -6.81 4.32
N SER A 171 19.00 -7.49 5.42
CA SER A 171 18.61 -6.88 6.70
C SER A 171 19.69 -6.95 7.79
N SER A 172 20.71 -6.09 7.71
CA SER A 172 21.63 -5.86 8.84
C SER A 172 21.79 -4.37 9.13
N VAL A 173 21.17 -3.90 10.23
CA VAL A 173 21.63 -2.85 11.17
C VAL A 173 20.44 -2.29 11.95
N SER A 174 20.59 -2.24 13.28
CA SER A 174 19.56 -1.99 14.28
C SER A 174 19.74 -0.66 15.07
N LEU A 175 19.31 0.50 14.56
CA LEU A 175 19.16 1.75 15.33
C LEU A 175 18.03 1.83 16.38
N GLU A 176 18.34 2.50 17.49
CA GLU A 176 17.41 3.00 18.53
C GLU A 176 16.74 4.33 18.13
N SER A 177 15.58 4.66 18.73
CA SER A 177 14.79 5.88 18.43
C SER A 177 15.54 7.20 18.66
N TYR A 178 16.58 7.20 19.50
CA TYR A 178 17.44 8.36 19.78
C TYR A 178 18.62 8.51 18.80
N ASN A 179 18.78 7.57 17.86
CA ASN A 179 19.91 7.50 16.92
C ASN A 179 19.44 7.42 15.45
N VAL A 180 18.17 7.73 15.17
CA VAL A 180 17.62 7.70 13.81
C VAL A 180 18.22 8.81 12.95
N PHE A 181 18.32 10.01 13.49
CA PHE A 181 19.03 11.12 12.86
C PHE A 181 20.40 11.27 13.52
N THR A 182 21.46 10.96 12.77
CA THR A 182 22.84 11.25 13.21
C THR A 182 23.24 12.59 12.63
N VAL A 183 23.48 13.57 13.49
CA VAL A 183 23.80 14.94 13.07
C VAL A 183 25.31 15.15 13.14
N ASP A 184 25.93 15.40 11.99
CA ASP A 184 27.24 16.00 11.89
C ASP A 184 27.04 17.52 11.90
N PHE A 185 27.50 18.17 12.98
CA PHE A 185 27.15 19.55 13.29
C PHE A 185 28.35 20.47 13.15
N HIS A 186 28.21 21.47 12.28
CA HIS A 186 29.17 22.56 12.14
C HIS A 186 28.61 23.86 12.70
N CYS A 187 29.32 24.49 13.63
CA CYS A 187 28.98 25.81 14.15
C CYS A 187 29.98 26.86 13.65
N GLY A 188 29.50 27.82 12.85
CA GLY A 188 30.33 28.88 12.26
C GLY A 188 30.43 30.16 13.10
N ILE A 189 29.98 30.13 14.36
CA ILE A 189 30.01 31.28 15.27
C ILE A 189 30.84 31.03 16.54
N ASN A 190 31.41 32.11 17.07
CA ASN A 190 32.24 32.08 18.28
C ASN A 190 31.39 32.18 19.58
N ASN A 191 30.34 31.37 19.71
CA ASN A 191 29.53 31.28 20.93
C ASN A 191 29.21 29.81 21.27
N THR A 192 30.04 29.20 22.11
CA THR A 192 29.95 27.77 22.42
C THR A 192 28.63 27.37 23.07
N ASN A 193 28.04 28.21 23.93
CA ASN A 193 26.76 27.90 24.57
C ASN A 193 25.63 27.88 23.52
N LEU A 194 25.59 28.88 22.65
CA LEU A 194 24.60 28.95 21.58
C LEU A 194 24.78 27.80 20.56
N CYS A 195 26.03 27.47 20.22
CA CYS A 195 26.33 26.29 19.39
C CYS A 195 25.82 24.99 20.02
N GLN A 196 26.01 24.81 21.32
CA GLN A 196 25.53 23.62 22.03
C GLN A 196 24.00 23.54 22.02
N LYS A 197 23.31 24.66 22.30
CA LYS A 197 21.85 24.72 22.20
C LYS A 197 21.35 24.38 20.81
N ALA A 198 21.99 24.90 19.76
CA ALA A 198 21.63 24.60 18.37
C ALA A 198 21.83 23.11 18.06
N HIS A 199 22.97 22.53 18.44
CA HIS A 199 23.24 21.09 18.32
C HIS A 199 22.18 20.22 19.00
N ASP A 200 21.77 20.58 20.22
CA ASP A 200 20.77 19.82 20.97
C ASP A 200 19.38 19.91 20.32
N VAL A 201 19.04 21.06 19.73
CA VAL A 201 17.82 21.21 18.93
C VAL A 201 17.82 20.33 17.68
N PHE A 202 18.94 20.22 16.96
CA PHE A 202 19.05 19.30 15.81
C PHE A 202 18.74 17.85 16.16
N LYS A 203 19.22 17.40 17.32
CA LYS A 203 18.91 16.06 17.86
C LYS A 203 17.45 15.96 18.28
N SER A 204 16.92 16.97 18.98
CA SER A 204 15.53 17.00 19.43
C SER A 204 14.54 16.91 18.27
N ALA A 205 14.75 17.70 17.21
CA ALA A 205 13.92 17.69 16.01
C ALA A 205 13.93 16.32 15.31
N GLY A 206 15.11 15.72 15.14
CA GLY A 206 15.24 14.37 14.58
C GLY A 206 14.51 13.31 15.41
N ASN A 207 14.67 13.36 16.74
CA ASN A 207 13.96 12.46 17.66
C ASN A 207 12.43 12.66 17.61
N ARG A 208 11.98 13.91 17.45
CA ARG A 208 10.56 14.25 17.35
C ARG A 208 9.93 13.71 16.08
N ILE A 209 10.64 13.74 14.95
CA ILE A 209 10.17 13.12 13.71
C ILE A 209 10.19 11.60 13.83
N ALA A 210 11.27 11.03 14.38
CA ALA A 210 11.44 9.60 14.56
C ALA A 210 10.46 8.96 15.56
N SER A 211 9.85 9.76 16.44
CA SER A 211 8.78 9.28 17.32
C SER A 211 7.43 9.10 16.62
N ILE A 212 7.28 9.67 15.41
CA ILE A 212 6.02 9.65 14.63
C ILE A 212 6.18 8.81 13.36
N ILE A 213 7.36 8.84 12.73
CA ILE A 213 7.68 8.16 11.47
C ILE A 213 8.77 7.13 11.70
N LYS A 214 8.61 5.94 11.14
CA LYS A 214 9.70 4.96 11.16
C LYS A 214 10.68 5.11 10.02
N PHE A 215 11.95 4.95 10.36
CA PHE A 215 13.06 4.84 9.41
C PHE A 215 13.72 3.47 9.56
N ASN A 216 13.72 2.70 8.48
CA ASN A 216 14.43 1.42 8.33
C ASN A 216 15.95 1.58 8.44
N THR A 217 16.50 2.71 7.99
CA THR A 217 17.93 3.04 8.07
C THR A 217 18.18 4.37 8.81
N PRO A 218 19.37 4.57 9.40
CA PRO A 218 19.78 5.88 9.89
C PRO A 218 19.73 6.90 8.78
N LEU A 219 19.37 8.13 9.15
CA LEU A 219 19.58 9.31 8.34
C LEU A 219 20.75 10.10 8.90
N LYS A 220 21.75 10.35 8.08
CA LYS A 220 22.86 11.24 8.40
C LYS A 220 22.52 12.65 7.94
N VAL A 221 22.59 13.61 8.85
CA VAL A 221 22.34 15.02 8.58
C VAL A 221 23.65 15.77 8.68
N ASN A 222 24.01 16.52 7.65
CA ASN A 222 25.04 17.55 7.75
C ASN A 222 24.36 18.87 8.07
N ALA A 223 24.48 19.34 9.31
CA ALA A 223 23.80 20.54 9.81
C ALA A 223 24.81 21.65 10.10
N THR A 224 24.60 22.83 9.51
CA THR A 224 25.41 24.02 9.78
C THR A 224 24.59 25.10 10.48
N PHE A 225 25.13 25.68 11.56
CA PHE A 225 24.57 26.88 12.21
C PHE A 225 25.60 28.02 12.13
N THR A 226 25.33 29.03 11.31
CA THR A 226 26.31 30.08 11.00
C THR A 226 25.66 31.42 10.66
N ASN A 227 26.48 32.47 10.59
CA ASN A 227 26.06 33.78 10.15
C ASN A 227 25.95 33.82 8.61
N PHE A 228 24.73 33.80 8.10
CA PHE A 228 24.48 33.80 6.65
C PHE A 228 24.98 35.07 5.95
N CYS A 229 24.90 36.23 6.60
CA CYS A 229 25.45 37.48 6.05
C CYS A 229 26.96 37.39 5.82
N LYS A 230 27.68 36.85 6.80
CA LYS A 230 29.14 36.77 6.77
C LYS A 230 29.65 35.66 5.86
N GLU A 231 29.07 34.47 5.96
CA GLU A 231 29.58 33.29 5.24
C GLU A 231 29.01 33.20 3.82
N PHE A 232 27.80 33.73 3.59
CA PHE A 232 27.04 33.56 2.35
C PHE A 232 26.67 34.88 1.66
N GLY A 233 26.98 36.04 2.26
CA GLY A 233 26.57 37.35 1.74
C GLY A 233 25.05 37.59 1.82
N GLN A 234 24.30 36.71 2.49
CA GLN A 234 22.85 36.80 2.68
C GLN A 234 22.53 37.57 3.94
N CYS A 235 22.75 38.87 3.90
CA CYS A 235 22.36 39.75 4.99
C CYS A 235 20.86 40.04 4.90
N SER A 236 20.23 40.25 6.06
CA SER A 236 18.85 40.76 6.11
C SER A 236 18.79 42.11 5.40
N TYR A 237 18.16 42.13 4.24
CA TYR A 237 17.74 43.35 3.55
C TYR A 237 16.21 43.27 3.44
N ASP A 238 15.52 44.34 3.83
CA ASP A 238 14.06 44.50 3.70
C ASP A 238 13.20 43.44 4.44
N ASP A 239 13.40 43.29 5.75
CA ASP A 239 12.54 42.54 6.69
C ASP A 239 12.31 41.03 6.39
N GLN A 240 13.03 40.44 5.43
CA GLN A 240 12.98 39.01 5.13
C GLN A 240 14.30 38.34 5.53
N ILE A 241 14.25 37.52 6.58
CA ILE A 241 15.39 36.73 7.06
C ILE A 241 15.13 35.27 6.71
N LEU A 242 16.00 34.67 5.87
CA LEU A 242 16.05 33.23 5.74
C LEU A 242 16.56 32.65 7.08
N ILE A 243 15.69 31.93 7.78
CA ILE A 243 15.97 31.39 9.12
C ILE A 243 16.73 30.07 9.02
N GLY A 244 16.37 29.24 8.04
CA GLY A 244 17.04 27.99 7.70
C GLY A 244 16.60 27.47 6.34
N GLU A 245 17.30 26.45 5.87
CA GLU A 245 16.97 25.67 4.69
C GLU A 245 17.50 24.24 4.88
N ALA A 246 16.76 23.23 4.44
CA ALA A 246 17.31 21.90 4.21
C ALA A 246 16.81 21.25 2.92
N SER A 247 17.59 20.28 2.45
CA SER A 247 17.26 19.47 1.28
C SER A 247 17.83 18.06 1.41
N ALA A 248 17.38 17.15 0.55
CA ALA A 248 18.04 15.86 0.42
C ALA A 248 19.46 16.06 -0.12
N ALA A 249 20.44 15.43 0.51
CA ALA A 249 21.85 15.50 0.08
C ALA A 249 22.07 14.91 -1.32
N GLN A 250 21.22 13.97 -1.69
CA GLN A 250 21.19 13.37 -3.00
C GLN A 250 19.76 13.00 -3.39
N PHE A 251 19.47 13.10 -4.69
CA PHE A 251 18.31 12.46 -5.27
C PHE A 251 18.75 11.36 -6.23
N ILE A 252 18.02 10.24 -6.16
CA ILE A 252 18.34 9.02 -6.87
C ILE A 252 17.22 8.76 -7.88
N PRO A 253 17.54 8.57 -9.18
CA PRO A 253 16.56 8.24 -10.19
C PRO A 253 16.05 6.81 -10.00
N ILE A 254 14.74 6.64 -9.84
CA ILE A 254 14.06 5.35 -9.71
C ILE A 254 12.98 5.26 -10.79
N LYS A 255 12.95 4.12 -11.49
CA LYS A 255 11.85 3.77 -12.38
C LYS A 255 10.65 3.35 -11.54
N ASP A 256 9.62 4.17 -11.57
CA ASP A 256 8.42 3.99 -10.75
C ASP A 256 7.43 3.01 -11.42
N SER A 257 6.34 2.69 -10.73
CA SER A 257 5.36 1.66 -11.13
C SER A 257 4.64 1.96 -12.45
N ASP A 258 4.62 3.22 -12.90
CA ASP A 258 4.07 3.65 -14.19
C ASP A 258 5.14 3.70 -15.30
N GLY A 259 6.35 3.24 -15.01
CA GLY A 259 7.47 3.22 -15.94
C GLY A 259 8.18 4.56 -16.12
N VAL A 260 7.75 5.61 -15.41
CA VAL A 260 8.40 6.93 -15.43
C VAL A 260 9.57 6.94 -14.45
N ILE A 261 10.70 7.49 -14.86
CA ILE A 261 11.86 7.69 -13.98
C ILE A 261 11.66 8.96 -13.19
N ARG A 262 11.65 8.86 -11.86
CA ARG A 262 11.51 9.98 -10.94
C ARG A 262 12.68 10.05 -9.97
N HIS A 263 12.93 11.25 -9.47
CA HIS A 263 13.95 11.47 -8.45
C HIS A 263 13.35 11.29 -7.05
N TYR A 264 13.92 10.34 -6.31
CA TYR A 264 13.58 10.10 -4.91
C TYR A 264 14.69 10.67 -4.02
N SER A 265 14.32 11.30 -2.90
CA SER A 265 15.32 11.71 -1.91
C SER A 265 16.06 10.48 -1.40
N GLN A 266 17.38 10.58 -1.23
CA GLN A 266 18.17 9.48 -0.69
C GLN A 266 17.60 8.96 0.63
N ALA A 267 17.16 9.88 1.51
CA ALA A 267 16.52 9.55 2.77
C ALA A 267 15.33 8.59 2.57
N LEU A 268 14.47 8.84 1.58
CA LEU A 268 13.33 7.99 1.24
C LEU A 268 13.77 6.67 0.58
N VAL A 269 14.72 6.70 -0.36
CA VAL A 269 15.21 5.49 -1.04
C VAL A 269 15.75 4.46 -0.05
N LYS A 270 16.50 4.92 0.96
CA LYS A 270 16.99 4.04 2.02
C LYS A 270 15.85 3.40 2.84
N GLN A 271 14.69 4.06 2.92
CA GLN A 271 13.51 3.49 3.61
C GLN A 271 12.75 2.49 2.74
N LEU A 272 12.81 2.64 1.41
CA LEU A 272 12.10 1.80 0.44
C LEU A 272 12.79 0.46 0.15
N GLY A 273 14.00 0.23 0.66
CA GLY A 273 14.60 -1.10 0.63
C GLY A 273 15.60 -1.36 -0.50
N ASN A 274 16.38 -0.36 -0.95
CA ASN A 274 17.35 -0.53 -2.05
C ASN A 274 18.83 -0.25 -1.66
N PRO A 275 19.54 -1.11 -0.91
CA PRO A 275 20.89 -0.80 -0.40
C PRO A 275 22.01 -1.08 -1.39
N ASP A 276 21.91 -2.13 -2.21
CA ASP A 276 23.09 -2.77 -2.77
C ASP A 276 23.51 -2.23 -4.15
N ASN A 277 22.63 -1.47 -4.82
CA ASN A 277 22.86 -0.96 -6.18
C ASN A 277 22.90 0.58 -6.29
N ALA A 278 22.50 1.31 -5.23
CA ALA A 278 22.51 2.77 -5.23
C ALA A 278 23.85 3.32 -4.73
N GLN A 279 24.47 4.24 -5.48
CA GLN A 279 25.61 5.01 -4.96
C GLN A 279 25.09 6.14 -4.06
N TYR A 280 25.18 5.95 -2.75
CA TYR A 280 24.75 6.93 -1.76
C TYR A 280 25.82 7.98 -1.45
N ASN A 281 25.38 9.21 -1.20
CA ASN A 281 26.16 10.27 -0.57
C ASN A 281 26.36 9.94 0.92
N ASP A 282 27.45 10.43 1.49
CA ASP A 282 27.79 10.30 2.90
C ASP A 282 26.69 10.83 3.83
N TYR A 283 25.93 11.82 3.37
CA TYR A 283 24.80 12.40 4.09
C TYR A 283 23.49 12.14 3.36
N ASP A 284 22.39 12.14 4.11
CA ASP A 284 21.01 11.99 3.61
C ASP A 284 20.31 13.33 3.48
N ILE A 285 20.57 14.22 4.43
CA ILE A 285 19.99 15.57 4.51
C ILE A 285 21.13 16.56 4.70
N LEU A 286 21.07 17.68 3.98
CA LEU A 286 21.93 18.83 4.20
C LEU A 286 21.05 19.96 4.71
N ALA A 287 21.47 20.60 5.79
CA ALA A 287 20.68 21.63 6.46
C ALA A 287 21.56 22.78 6.93
N SER A 288 21.12 24.02 6.74
CA SER A 288 21.84 25.23 7.14
C SER A 288 20.89 26.21 7.81
N PHE A 289 21.33 26.83 8.92
CA PHE A 289 20.49 27.71 9.75
C PHE A 289 21.22 28.97 10.13
N ASN A 290 20.51 30.09 10.06
CA ASN A 290 21.06 31.42 10.24
C ASN A 290 21.14 31.79 11.72
N SER A 291 22.36 31.94 12.21
CA SER A 291 22.62 32.31 13.60
C SER A 291 22.25 33.75 13.96
N GLN A 292 21.92 34.59 12.97
CA GLN A 292 21.46 35.96 13.19
C GLN A 292 19.94 36.06 13.35
N ALA A 293 19.20 34.98 13.09
CA ALA A 293 17.76 34.97 13.30
C ALA A 293 17.43 35.10 14.80
N ASN A 294 16.29 35.72 15.10
CA ASN A 294 15.80 35.89 16.46
C ASN A 294 15.20 34.57 16.97
N LEU A 295 16.04 33.69 17.51
CA LEU A 295 15.69 32.31 17.84
C LEU A 295 15.46 32.10 19.34
N TYR A 296 14.44 31.30 19.66
CA TYR A 296 14.20 30.71 20.97
C TYR A 296 14.75 29.28 21.02
N PHE A 297 15.39 28.92 22.12
CA PHE A 297 15.87 27.57 22.39
C PHE A 297 15.17 27.01 23.62
N LYS A 298 14.78 25.73 23.54
CA LYS A 298 14.15 25.01 24.64
C LYS A 298 15.04 25.07 25.89
N GLY A 299 14.48 25.55 27.00
CA GLY A 299 15.21 25.79 28.25
C GLY A 299 15.52 27.26 28.55
N ASP A 300 15.29 28.17 27.58
CA ASP A 300 15.24 29.61 27.84
C ASP A 300 13.94 29.99 28.57
N SER A 301 13.96 31.12 29.29
CA SER A 301 12.92 31.50 30.26
C SER A 301 11.51 31.58 29.68
N SER A 302 11.34 32.25 28.54
CA SER A 302 10.08 32.35 27.81
C SER A 302 10.39 32.82 26.39
N ILE A 303 9.64 32.32 25.40
CA ILE A 303 9.73 32.83 24.04
C ILE A 303 9.19 34.27 23.97
N GLY A 304 9.95 35.19 23.39
CA GLY A 304 9.51 36.56 23.14
C GLY A 304 8.63 36.65 21.88
N ASP A 305 7.78 37.68 21.81
CA ASP A 305 6.75 37.83 20.74
C ASP A 305 7.30 37.82 19.30
N GLU A 306 8.57 38.22 19.13
CA GLU A 306 9.27 38.26 17.83
C GLU A 306 10.28 37.11 17.65
N GLN A 307 10.37 36.19 18.60
CA GLN A 307 11.29 35.05 18.53
C GLN A 307 10.63 33.86 17.84
N TYR A 308 11.41 33.11 17.08
CA TYR A 308 10.98 31.85 16.46
C TYR A 308 11.52 30.66 17.26
N ASP A 309 10.70 29.67 17.55
CA ASP A 309 11.17 28.42 18.15
C ASP A 309 12.11 27.70 17.18
N PHE A 310 13.37 27.50 17.59
CA PHE A 310 14.35 26.86 16.72
C PHE A 310 14.04 25.39 16.45
N GLU A 311 13.43 24.65 17.39
CA GLU A 311 13.01 23.26 17.17
C GLU A 311 11.89 23.18 16.13
N TYR A 312 10.97 24.14 16.11
CA TYR A 312 9.96 24.25 15.04
C TYR A 312 10.64 24.38 13.67
N VAL A 313 11.59 25.30 13.53
CA VAL A 313 12.27 25.57 12.25
C VAL A 313 13.08 24.36 11.81
N VAL A 314 13.87 23.75 12.69
CA VAL A 314 14.65 22.56 12.32
C VAL A 314 13.75 21.37 11.95
N THR A 315 12.66 21.15 12.69
CA THR A 315 11.71 20.06 12.38
C THR A 315 11.09 20.27 11.01
N HIS A 316 10.68 21.50 10.69
CA HIS A 316 10.16 21.89 9.38
C HIS A 316 11.17 21.56 8.26
N GLU A 317 12.41 22.05 8.39
CA GLU A 317 13.42 21.87 7.35
C GLU A 317 13.76 20.37 7.13
N TYR A 318 13.82 19.57 8.18
CA TYR A 318 14.08 18.13 8.03
C TYR A 318 13.02 17.43 7.15
N ILE A 319 11.77 17.88 7.16
CA ILE A 319 10.70 17.33 6.30
C ILE A 319 11.00 17.57 4.81
N HIS A 320 11.59 18.72 4.44
CA HIS A 320 12.10 18.93 3.08
C HIS A 320 13.19 17.91 2.73
N GLY A 321 14.11 17.66 3.66
CA GLY A 321 15.13 16.61 3.53
C GLY A 321 14.56 15.20 3.31
N LEU A 322 13.38 14.91 3.86
CA LEU A 322 12.68 13.63 3.69
C LEU A 322 11.96 13.47 2.35
N GLY A 323 11.93 14.50 1.51
CA GLY A 323 11.34 14.47 0.17
C GLY A 323 10.03 15.23 0.01
N PHE A 324 9.64 16.07 0.99
CA PHE A 324 8.59 17.07 0.79
C PHE A 324 9.15 18.23 -0.03
N TYR A 325 9.38 18.02 -1.33
CA TYR A 325 9.99 19.03 -2.19
C TYR A 325 9.66 18.78 -3.67
N PRO A 326 9.01 19.73 -4.36
CA PRO A 326 8.76 19.63 -5.79
C PRO A 326 9.97 20.06 -6.62
N TYR A 327 10.12 19.55 -7.85
CA TYR A 327 11.14 20.04 -8.81
C TYR A 327 10.62 21.13 -9.76
N TRP A 328 9.38 21.55 -9.60
CA TRP A 328 8.82 22.69 -10.31
C TRP A 328 9.36 23.99 -9.71
N ASN A 329 9.95 24.84 -10.56
CA ASN A 329 10.52 26.11 -10.10
C ASN A 329 10.45 27.19 -11.19
N ASP A 330 10.58 28.44 -10.77
CA ASP A 330 10.65 29.59 -11.66
C ASP A 330 12.05 29.72 -12.28
N TYR A 331 12.11 29.46 -13.59
CA TYR A 331 13.29 29.70 -14.42
C TYR A 331 12.99 30.80 -15.43
N ALA A 332 13.45 32.02 -15.13
CA ALA A 332 13.27 33.20 -15.97
C ALA A 332 11.79 33.63 -16.19
N ASN A 333 11.01 33.67 -15.11
CA ASN A 333 9.57 33.95 -15.10
C ASN A 333 8.75 32.88 -15.84
N LEU A 334 9.15 31.62 -15.71
CA LEU A 334 8.49 30.45 -16.30
C LEU A 334 8.54 29.30 -15.29
N LEU A 335 7.38 28.78 -14.89
CA LEU A 335 7.35 27.60 -14.04
C LEU A 335 7.56 26.35 -14.89
N THR A 336 8.69 25.67 -14.67
CA THR A 336 9.05 24.45 -15.40
C THR A 336 9.55 23.38 -14.42
N PRO A 337 9.44 22.08 -14.75
CA PRO A 337 10.15 21.05 -14.00
C PRO A 337 11.66 21.28 -14.13
N TYR A 338 12.46 20.64 -13.27
CA TYR A 338 13.89 20.86 -13.25
C TYR A 338 14.55 20.48 -14.60
N PRO A 339 15.19 21.43 -15.32
CA PRO A 339 15.83 21.17 -16.61
C PRO A 339 17.29 20.72 -16.40
N GLU A 340 17.49 19.49 -15.94
CA GLU A 340 18.81 18.97 -15.56
C GLU A 340 19.88 19.15 -16.65
N PHE A 341 19.51 19.01 -17.92
CA PHE A 341 20.40 19.16 -19.06
C PHE A 341 20.99 20.58 -19.21
N LEU A 342 20.47 21.58 -18.49
CA LEU A 342 20.99 22.96 -18.47
C LEU A 342 21.86 23.28 -17.25
N ALA A 343 22.03 22.37 -16.30
CA ALA A 343 22.67 22.65 -15.00
C ALA A 343 24.13 23.14 -15.10
N GLU A 344 24.88 22.71 -16.11
CA GLU A 344 26.31 23.01 -16.31
C GLU A 344 26.56 23.92 -17.53
N VAL A 345 25.53 24.64 -17.97
CA VAL A 345 25.62 25.51 -19.13
C VAL A 345 26.18 26.86 -18.73
N ASN A 346 27.34 27.22 -19.29
CA ASN A 346 28.00 28.50 -19.05
C ASN A 346 27.96 29.43 -20.27
N ASN A 347 27.48 28.94 -21.42
CA ASN A 347 27.44 29.67 -22.69
C ASN A 347 26.24 29.22 -23.54
N THR A 348 25.57 30.16 -24.20
CA THR A 348 24.45 29.89 -25.11
C THR A 348 24.83 29.16 -26.40
N GLU A 349 26.11 29.17 -26.78
CA GLU A 349 26.62 28.42 -27.94
C GLU A 349 27.10 27.00 -27.58
N GLN A 350 27.09 26.63 -26.30
CA GLN A 350 27.47 25.30 -25.83
C GLN A 350 26.50 24.25 -26.38
N GLU A 351 27.03 23.10 -26.82
CA GLU A 351 26.21 21.94 -27.16
C GLU A 351 25.76 21.22 -25.89
N ILE A 352 24.48 20.88 -25.84
CA ILE A 352 23.85 20.11 -24.78
C ILE A 352 23.18 18.88 -25.39
N THR A 353 23.09 17.81 -24.63
CA THR A 353 22.21 16.68 -24.97
C THR A 353 20.92 16.83 -24.17
N PHE A 354 19.79 16.93 -24.86
CA PHE A 354 18.49 17.01 -24.21
C PHE A 354 18.16 15.66 -23.57
N THR A 355 18.27 15.57 -22.25
CA THR A 355 17.96 14.35 -21.49
C THR A 355 16.53 14.34 -20.93
N GLY A 356 15.81 15.45 -21.10
CA GLY A 356 14.46 15.64 -20.60
C GLY A 356 14.41 16.46 -19.31
N PHE A 357 13.23 17.00 -19.04
CA PHE A 357 12.80 17.56 -17.77
C PHE A 357 12.51 16.44 -16.77
N VAL A 358 12.81 16.75 -15.51
CA VAL A 358 12.85 15.77 -14.42
C VAL A 358 11.77 16.08 -13.38
N GLU A 359 11.14 15.03 -12.84
CA GLU A 359 10.18 15.13 -11.73
C GLU A 359 10.62 14.29 -10.53
N THR A 360 10.17 14.68 -9.33
CA THR A 360 10.39 13.93 -8.08
C THR A 360 9.24 12.97 -7.76
N ALA A 361 9.46 12.11 -6.76
CA ALA A 361 8.39 11.34 -6.14
C ALA A 361 7.24 12.22 -5.62
N PHE A 362 7.53 13.46 -5.19
CA PHE A 362 6.51 14.40 -4.73
C PHE A 362 5.67 14.93 -5.90
N ASP A 363 6.32 15.31 -7.00
CA ASP A 363 5.68 15.87 -8.20
C ASP A 363 4.64 14.93 -8.81
N ARG A 364 4.86 13.61 -8.69
CA ARG A 364 3.90 12.56 -9.10
C ARG A 364 2.49 12.80 -8.58
N HIS A 365 2.41 13.33 -7.38
CA HIS A 365 1.18 13.51 -6.62
C HIS A 365 0.66 14.94 -6.70
N MET A 366 1.36 15.84 -7.37
CA MET A 366 0.90 17.22 -7.56
C MET A 366 -0.15 17.32 -8.66
N VAL A 367 -1.14 18.17 -8.43
CA VAL A 367 -2.21 18.48 -9.37
C VAL A 367 -2.51 19.97 -9.42
N LEU A 368 -2.98 20.44 -10.58
CA LEU A 368 -3.67 21.72 -10.71
C LEU A 368 -5.10 21.58 -10.20
N THR A 369 -5.50 22.43 -9.27
CA THR A 369 -6.85 22.51 -8.71
C THR A 369 -7.56 23.75 -9.27
N GLU A 370 -8.24 23.63 -10.40
CA GLU A 370 -9.17 24.67 -10.81
C GLU A 370 -10.48 24.55 -10.01
N PRO A 371 -11.04 25.66 -9.48
CA PRO A 371 -12.35 25.62 -8.85
C PRO A 371 -13.43 25.19 -9.86
N GLY A 372 -13.82 23.91 -9.84
CA GLY A 372 -14.94 23.37 -10.61
C GLY A 372 -14.60 22.55 -11.86
N GLU A 373 -13.32 22.24 -12.15
CA GLU A 373 -12.92 21.35 -13.25
C GLU A 373 -12.08 20.14 -12.79
N ALA A 374 -11.91 19.14 -13.66
CA ALA A 374 -11.13 17.94 -13.38
C ALA A 374 -9.64 18.27 -13.21
N SER A 375 -9.06 17.87 -12.08
CA SER A 375 -7.68 18.20 -11.73
C SER A 375 -6.65 17.60 -12.70
N GLN A 376 -5.74 18.44 -13.21
CA GLN A 376 -4.69 18.01 -14.12
C GLN A 376 -3.43 17.61 -13.34
N ARG A 377 -2.98 16.36 -13.49
CA ARG A 377 -1.73 15.89 -12.86
C ARG A 377 -0.51 16.57 -13.48
N MET A 378 0.38 17.07 -12.63
CA MET A 378 1.63 17.71 -13.06
C MET A 378 2.51 16.76 -13.89
N THR A 379 2.56 15.46 -13.56
CA THR A 379 3.26 14.45 -14.37
C THR A 379 2.85 14.43 -15.85
N LYS A 380 1.55 14.61 -16.15
CA LYS A 380 1.09 14.65 -17.56
C LYS A 380 1.60 15.89 -18.30
N LEU A 381 1.94 16.95 -17.56
CA LEU A 381 2.54 18.15 -18.13
C LEU A 381 4.02 17.90 -18.45
N VAL A 382 4.76 17.19 -17.59
CA VAL A 382 6.15 16.80 -17.84
C VAL A 382 6.30 16.07 -19.17
N ASP A 383 5.38 15.18 -19.52
CA ASP A 383 5.37 14.50 -20.84
C ASP A 383 5.34 15.48 -22.01
N LYS A 384 4.60 16.59 -21.88
CA LYS A 384 4.57 17.66 -22.91
C LYS A 384 5.90 18.40 -22.97
N PHE A 385 6.50 18.72 -21.83
CA PHE A 385 7.83 19.35 -21.78
C PHE A 385 8.90 18.44 -22.42
N ASN A 386 8.79 17.13 -22.23
CA ASN A 386 9.70 16.15 -22.82
C ASN A 386 9.46 15.87 -24.31
N SER A 387 8.42 16.46 -24.91
CA SER A 387 8.09 16.32 -26.32
C SER A 387 8.69 17.42 -27.22
N ILE A 388 9.26 18.48 -26.65
CA ILE A 388 9.80 19.64 -27.40
C ILE A 388 10.89 19.20 -28.39
N VAL A 389 11.76 18.29 -27.94
CA VAL A 389 12.84 17.70 -28.71
C VAL A 389 12.93 16.22 -28.32
N PRO A 390 13.22 15.28 -29.24
CA PRO A 390 13.47 13.90 -28.86
C PRO A 390 14.60 13.79 -27.83
N ILE A 391 14.38 13.02 -26.76
CA ILE A 391 15.41 12.71 -25.76
C ILE A 391 16.63 12.08 -26.44
N GLY A 392 17.82 12.53 -26.06
CA GLY A 392 19.11 12.15 -26.66
C GLY A 392 19.54 13.05 -27.82
N THR A 393 18.76 14.05 -28.21
CA THR A 393 19.16 15.01 -29.25
C THR A 393 20.24 15.94 -28.71
N THR A 394 21.35 16.05 -29.43
CA THR A 394 22.38 17.07 -29.20
C THR A 394 22.05 18.33 -29.99
N LEU A 395 22.02 19.48 -29.34
CA LEU A 395 21.77 20.79 -29.94
C LEU A 395 22.44 21.91 -29.14
N LYS A 396 22.63 23.08 -29.75
CA LYS A 396 23.11 24.25 -29.00
C LYS A 396 22.04 24.72 -28.01
N VAL A 397 22.49 25.28 -26.90
CA VAL A 397 21.61 25.87 -25.88
C VAL A 397 20.68 26.92 -26.50
N ASN A 398 21.20 27.79 -27.37
CA ASN A 398 20.38 28.79 -28.07
C ASN A 398 19.31 28.14 -28.97
N ASP A 399 19.65 27.06 -29.69
CA ASP A 399 18.68 26.32 -30.51
C ASP A 399 17.60 25.65 -29.67
N PHE A 400 17.95 25.15 -28.48
CA PHE A 400 16.97 24.64 -27.51
C PHE A 400 16.01 25.74 -27.08
N PHE A 401 16.51 26.90 -26.65
CA PHE A 401 15.66 28.01 -26.23
C PHE A 401 14.75 28.51 -27.35
N ILE A 402 15.25 28.63 -28.59
CA ILE A 402 14.42 28.98 -29.76
C ILE A 402 13.31 27.94 -29.95
N LYS A 403 13.60 26.65 -29.84
CA LYS A 403 12.57 25.59 -29.95
C LYS A 403 11.58 25.65 -28.79
N TYR A 404 12.08 25.88 -27.58
CA TYR A 404 11.28 26.01 -26.37
C TYR A 404 10.30 27.18 -26.49
N GLU A 405 10.77 28.38 -26.82
CA GLU A 405 9.95 29.59 -27.01
C GLU A 405 8.87 29.45 -28.09
N ASN A 406 9.17 28.68 -29.14
CA ASN A 406 8.22 28.41 -30.23
C ASN A 406 7.28 27.21 -29.96
N SER A 407 7.39 26.56 -28.80
CA SER A 407 6.58 25.39 -28.43
C SER A 407 5.31 25.77 -27.64
N GLU A 408 4.33 24.87 -27.61
CA GLU A 408 3.12 25.05 -26.80
C GLU A 408 3.41 25.13 -25.29
N VAL A 409 4.50 24.50 -24.82
CA VAL A 409 4.82 24.46 -23.39
C VAL A 409 5.40 25.78 -22.86
N TYR A 410 5.87 26.68 -23.73
CA TYR A 410 6.29 28.01 -23.31
C TYR A 410 5.11 28.83 -22.77
N GLY A 411 3.97 28.78 -23.47
CA GLY A 411 2.71 29.38 -23.01
C GLY A 411 2.19 28.72 -21.73
N LEU A 412 2.25 27.38 -21.68
CA LEU A 412 1.90 26.62 -20.47
C LEU A 412 2.73 27.03 -19.26
N SER A 413 4.04 27.23 -19.41
CA SER A 413 4.93 27.58 -18.30
C SER A 413 4.61 28.94 -17.69
N LYS A 414 4.17 29.90 -18.52
CA LYS A 414 3.67 31.20 -18.05
C LYS A 414 2.35 31.05 -17.28
N GLN A 415 1.47 30.19 -17.76
CA GLN A 415 0.20 29.92 -17.10
C GLN A 415 0.43 29.20 -15.76
N LEU A 416 1.28 28.17 -15.72
CA LEU A 416 1.63 27.46 -14.50
C LEU A 416 2.27 28.38 -13.45
N LEU A 417 3.11 29.33 -13.87
CA LEU A 417 3.66 30.33 -12.95
C LEU A 417 2.56 31.22 -12.36
N LYS A 418 1.61 31.66 -13.20
CA LYS A 418 0.44 32.42 -12.74
C LYS A 418 -0.42 31.60 -11.77
N ASP A 419 -0.58 30.31 -12.04
CA ASP A 419 -1.32 29.39 -11.17
C ASP A 419 -0.58 29.26 -9.83
N ALA A 420 0.74 29.07 -9.83
CA ALA A 420 1.55 28.92 -8.62
C ALA A 420 1.59 30.16 -7.70
N VAL A 421 1.05 31.30 -8.16
CA VAL A 421 0.87 32.54 -7.38
C VAL A 421 -0.60 32.95 -7.24
N THR A 422 -1.52 32.07 -7.64
CA THR A 422 -2.96 32.23 -7.46
C THR A 422 -3.44 31.29 -6.36
N PRO A 423 -4.13 31.77 -5.30
CA PRO A 423 -4.53 30.91 -4.17
C PRO A 423 -5.34 29.66 -4.56
N LYS A 424 -5.01 28.52 -3.96
CA LYS A 424 -5.74 27.23 -4.06
C LYS A 424 -5.78 26.62 -5.47
N THR A 425 -4.75 26.85 -6.27
CA THR A 425 -4.63 26.33 -7.64
C THR A 425 -3.75 25.09 -7.75
N MET A 426 -3.03 24.71 -6.69
CA MET A 426 -2.21 23.51 -6.66
C MET A 426 -2.40 22.73 -5.36
N SER A 427 -2.39 21.40 -5.47
CA SER A 427 -2.47 20.48 -4.34
C SER A 427 -1.55 19.29 -4.51
N PHE A 428 -1.21 18.66 -3.39
CA PHE A 428 -0.68 17.30 -3.32
C PHE A 428 -1.80 16.30 -3.01
N ILE A 429 -1.91 15.23 -3.78
CA ILE A 429 -2.91 14.17 -3.58
C ILE A 429 -2.23 12.95 -2.94
N THR A 430 -2.62 12.65 -1.71
CA THR A 430 -2.07 11.53 -0.93
C THR A 430 -2.52 10.15 -1.45
N SER A 431 -1.97 9.05 -0.93
CA SER A 431 -2.35 7.68 -1.28
C SER A 431 -3.77 7.35 -0.80
N ASP A 432 -4.14 7.90 0.37
CA ASP A 432 -5.50 7.91 0.89
C ASP A 432 -6.40 8.93 0.17
N ASN A 433 -5.76 9.78 -0.65
CA ASN A 433 -6.32 10.56 -1.75
C ASN A 433 -6.96 11.88 -1.22
N THR A 434 -6.53 12.30 -0.03
CA THR A 434 -6.69 13.63 0.54
C THR A 434 -5.95 14.68 -0.32
N SER A 435 -6.66 15.72 -0.77
CA SER A 435 -6.05 16.93 -1.34
C SER A 435 -5.50 17.83 -0.23
N VAL A 436 -4.17 17.95 -0.21
CA VAL A 436 -3.43 18.86 0.65
C VAL A 436 -3.07 20.08 -0.19
N LEU A 437 -3.73 21.21 0.07
CA LEU A 437 -3.49 22.46 -0.67
C LEU A 437 -2.03 22.88 -0.49
N LEU A 438 -1.39 23.25 -1.60
CA LEU A 438 -0.03 23.80 -1.61
C LEU A 438 -0.09 25.33 -1.56
N GLU A 439 0.98 25.94 -1.06
CA GLU A 439 1.09 27.39 -0.94
C GLU A 439 1.22 28.06 -2.31
N THR A 440 0.13 28.68 -2.77
CA THR A 440 0.09 29.38 -4.06
C THR A 440 -0.33 30.84 -3.91
N ARG A 441 -0.23 31.45 -2.73
CA ARG A 441 -0.65 32.85 -2.49
C ARG A 441 0.49 33.85 -2.56
N ILE A 442 1.74 33.38 -2.52
CA ILE A 442 2.91 34.25 -2.54
C ILE A 442 3.08 34.83 -3.94
N ASN A 443 3.00 36.17 -4.04
CA ASN A 443 3.10 36.91 -5.29
C ASN A 443 4.02 38.14 -5.10
N PRO A 444 5.13 38.27 -5.86
CA PRO A 444 5.60 37.36 -6.94
C PRO A 444 5.99 35.98 -6.42
N TYR A 445 6.14 35.01 -7.32
CA TYR A 445 6.54 33.63 -6.98
C TYR A 445 7.82 33.66 -6.15
N ALA A 446 7.80 33.02 -4.99
CA ALA A 446 8.95 32.94 -4.10
C ALA A 446 9.60 31.57 -4.23
N VAL A 447 10.77 31.52 -4.88
CA VAL A 447 11.56 30.30 -5.02
C VAL A 447 11.85 29.70 -3.65
N GLY A 448 11.56 28.41 -3.50
CA GLY A 448 11.72 27.70 -2.23
C GLY A 448 10.53 27.84 -1.27
N SER A 449 9.56 28.73 -1.54
CA SER A 449 8.38 28.90 -0.69
C SER A 449 7.09 28.53 -1.41
N SER A 450 6.81 29.17 -2.55
CA SER A 450 5.67 28.84 -3.41
C SER A 450 5.73 27.36 -3.78
N ILE A 451 4.60 26.66 -3.68
CA ILE A 451 4.35 25.23 -4.00
C ILE A 451 5.20 24.20 -3.22
N CYS A 452 6.23 24.62 -2.48
CA CYS A 452 7.04 23.77 -1.62
C CYS A 452 6.43 23.56 -0.22
N HIS A 453 5.37 24.28 0.11
CA HIS A 453 4.72 24.30 1.42
C HIS A 453 3.24 23.97 1.32
N VAL A 454 2.61 23.64 2.44
CA VAL A 454 1.15 23.59 2.51
C VAL A 454 0.56 25.01 2.57
N ASP A 455 -0.65 25.19 2.05
CA ASP A 455 -1.34 26.50 2.03
C ASP A 455 -1.45 27.08 3.44
N ARG A 456 -1.25 28.39 3.54
CA ARG A 456 -1.32 29.12 4.82
C ARG A 456 -2.62 28.90 5.62
N SER A 457 -3.71 28.43 5.02
CA SER A 457 -4.92 28.06 5.77
C SER A 457 -4.69 26.96 6.82
N TYR A 458 -3.65 26.14 6.69
CA TYR A 458 -3.28 25.13 7.70
C TYR A 458 -2.51 25.69 8.89
N GLN A 459 -2.04 26.95 8.84
CA GLN A 459 -1.18 27.55 9.87
C GLN A 459 -1.82 27.62 11.27
N ASN A 460 -3.15 27.65 11.35
CA ASN A 460 -3.92 27.66 12.61
C ASN A 460 -4.52 26.30 12.96
N GLY A 461 -4.20 25.24 12.21
CA GLY A 461 -4.70 23.88 12.41
C GLY A 461 -3.60 22.93 12.85
N SER A 462 -3.90 21.62 12.87
CA SER A 462 -2.94 20.59 13.27
C SER A 462 -1.81 20.37 12.24
N ASP A 463 -1.96 20.83 10.99
CA ASP A 463 -0.96 20.75 9.90
C ASP A 463 -0.14 22.04 9.73
N PHE A 464 0.08 22.78 10.80
CA PHE A 464 0.77 24.07 10.79
C PHE A 464 2.27 23.99 10.47
N LEU A 465 2.90 22.81 10.65
CA LEU A 465 4.35 22.67 10.57
C LEU A 465 4.91 23.06 9.20
N MET A 466 4.31 22.61 8.10
CA MET A 466 4.81 22.85 6.73
C MET A 466 4.21 24.08 6.05
N ALA A 467 3.65 25.03 6.81
CA ALA A 467 3.31 26.34 6.26
C ALA A 467 4.61 27.15 6.04
N PHE A 468 4.67 27.97 4.98
CA PHE A 468 5.92 28.66 4.57
C PHE A 468 6.49 29.65 5.59
N SER A 469 5.69 30.07 6.58
CA SER A 469 6.10 31.06 7.58
C SER A 469 6.00 30.45 8.97
N ALA A 470 7.15 30.40 9.65
CA ALA A 470 7.20 30.11 11.07
C ALA A 470 6.36 31.10 11.88
N ILE A 471 5.77 30.63 12.99
CA ILE A 471 4.93 31.43 13.87
C ILE A 471 5.80 31.96 15.02
N PRO A 472 6.07 33.28 15.09
CA PRO A 472 6.85 33.83 16.20
C PRO A 472 6.03 33.88 17.50
N GLY A 473 6.72 33.99 18.63
CA GLY A 473 6.10 34.17 19.95
C GLY A 473 5.44 32.91 20.52
N LYS A 474 5.59 31.75 19.88
CA LYS A 474 5.06 30.48 20.37
C LYS A 474 6.05 29.35 20.20
N THR A 475 6.19 28.53 21.24
CA THR A 475 6.98 27.31 21.18
C THR A 475 6.28 26.24 20.34
N LEU A 476 7.04 25.29 19.82
CA LEU A 476 6.48 24.14 19.09
C LEU A 476 5.50 23.36 19.96
N ASP A 477 5.83 23.15 21.24
CA ASP A 477 4.97 22.43 22.18
C ASP A 477 3.66 23.19 22.47
N GLU A 478 3.70 24.54 22.54
CA GLU A 478 2.49 25.37 22.66
C GLU A 478 1.61 25.32 21.40
N LEU A 479 2.21 25.33 20.20
CA LEU A 479 1.47 25.22 18.94
C LEU A 479 0.76 23.86 18.82
N ILE A 480 1.41 22.78 19.23
CA ILE A 480 0.80 21.43 19.29
C ILE A 480 -0.41 21.44 20.23
N ALA A 481 -0.22 21.97 21.45
CA ALA A 481 -1.28 22.02 22.46
C ALA A 481 -2.46 22.90 22.04
N GLN A 482 -2.19 24.05 21.42
CA GLN A 482 -3.21 25.01 20.99
C GLN A 482 -4.04 24.48 19.82
N ASN A 483 -3.41 23.79 18.86
CA ASN A 483 -4.06 23.37 17.62
C ASN A 483 -4.71 21.97 17.72
N HIS A 484 -4.91 21.46 18.95
CA HIS A 484 -5.44 20.11 19.23
C HIS A 484 -4.69 18.97 18.51
N GLY A 485 -3.41 19.17 18.22
CA GLY A 485 -2.56 18.17 17.58
C GLY A 485 -2.06 17.13 18.58
N THR A 486 -1.99 15.87 18.17
CA THR A 486 -1.33 14.81 18.96
C THR A 486 0.19 14.82 18.80
N SER A 487 0.72 15.57 17.83
CA SER A 487 2.15 15.69 17.53
C SER A 487 2.47 16.94 16.70
N ALA A 488 3.76 17.23 16.48
CA ALA A 488 4.22 18.30 15.58
C ALA A 488 3.88 18.04 14.10
N LEU A 489 3.80 16.76 13.71
CA LEU A 489 3.43 16.38 12.36
C LEU A 489 1.91 16.21 12.32
N GLY A 490 1.24 17.11 11.62
CA GLY A 490 -0.20 17.04 11.43
C GLY A 490 -0.64 15.83 10.61
N PRO A 491 -1.95 15.50 10.65
CA PRO A 491 -2.49 14.33 9.97
C PRO A 491 -2.31 14.37 8.45
N ASN A 492 -2.40 15.54 7.80
CA ASN A 492 -2.16 15.65 6.37
C ASN A 492 -0.68 15.47 6.05
N LEU A 493 0.21 16.02 6.86
CA LEU A 493 1.64 15.82 6.68
C LEU A 493 2.05 14.34 6.82
N ILE A 494 1.50 13.64 7.82
CA ILE A 494 1.71 12.19 7.99
C ILE A 494 1.23 11.42 6.76
N LYS A 495 0.07 11.79 6.19
CA LYS A 495 -0.45 11.18 4.96
C LYS A 495 0.43 11.46 3.75
N VAL A 496 0.95 12.68 3.59
CA VAL A 496 1.89 13.04 2.53
C VAL A 496 3.12 12.14 2.61
N LEU A 497 3.73 12.04 3.79
CA LEU A 497 4.89 11.17 4.00
C LEU A 497 4.52 9.70 3.75
N GLY A 498 3.40 9.21 4.28
CA GLY A 498 2.92 7.85 3.98
C GLY A 498 2.71 7.57 2.49
N THR A 499 2.28 8.59 1.72
CA THR A 499 2.13 8.51 0.26
C THR A 499 3.47 8.36 -0.45
N LEU A 500 4.48 9.08 0.03
CA LEU A 500 5.84 8.99 -0.48
C LEU A 500 6.50 7.64 -0.16
N GLY A 501 6.09 6.96 0.93
CA GLY A 501 6.46 5.57 1.19
C GLY A 501 6.78 5.16 2.64
N TYR A 502 6.28 5.87 3.67
CA TYR A 502 6.50 5.54 5.09
C TYR A 502 5.24 4.77 5.72
N THR A 503 5.33 3.54 6.30
CA THR A 503 4.27 2.45 6.59
C THR A 503 3.15 2.62 7.70
N GLN A 504 1.97 1.89 7.68
CA GLN A 504 0.75 1.93 8.61
C GLN A 504 0.16 0.55 9.17
N CYS A 505 -0.61 0.52 10.31
CA CYS A 505 -1.34 -0.64 10.95
C CYS A 505 -2.80 -0.35 11.41
N TYR A 506 -3.54 -1.32 12.03
CA TYR A 506 -4.92 -1.14 12.54
C TYR A 506 -5.12 -1.64 13.99
N ASP A 507 -5.78 -0.84 14.85
CA ASP A 507 -6.20 -1.22 16.21
C ASP A 507 -7.72 -1.54 16.28
N TYR A 508 -8.13 -2.45 17.16
CA TYR A 508 -9.51 -2.90 17.39
C TYR A 508 -9.94 -2.56 18.84
N PRO A 509 -10.54 -1.40 19.07
CA PRO A 509 -10.89 -0.96 20.42
C PRO A 509 -12.03 -1.76 21.06
N ASN A 510 -12.91 -2.36 20.25
CA ASN A 510 -14.05 -3.14 20.71
C ASN A 510 -13.95 -4.58 20.20
N PRO A 511 -13.65 -5.58 21.05
CA PRO A 511 -13.52 -6.97 20.60
C PRO A 511 -14.86 -7.65 20.27
N ILE A 512 -16.00 -7.02 20.61
CA ILE A 512 -17.34 -7.53 20.28
C ILE A 512 -17.77 -7.09 18.87
N ASP A 513 -17.35 -5.89 18.45
CA ASP A 513 -17.62 -5.36 17.11
C ASP A 513 -16.36 -5.46 16.23
N ARG A 514 -16.27 -6.56 15.48
CA ARG A 514 -15.13 -6.84 14.59
C ARG A 514 -15.02 -5.88 13.41
N THR A 515 -16.08 -5.12 13.10
CA THR A 515 -16.07 -4.13 12.01
C THR A 515 -15.46 -2.79 12.44
N TYR A 516 -15.41 -2.52 13.75
CA TYR A 516 -14.88 -1.29 14.30
C TYR A 516 -13.36 -1.35 14.52
N LYS A 517 -12.63 -0.54 13.74
CA LYS A 517 -11.17 -0.42 13.79
C LYS A 517 -10.69 1.02 13.61
N VAL A 518 -9.47 1.28 14.03
CA VAL A 518 -8.81 2.58 13.90
C VAL A 518 -7.44 2.40 13.22
N PRO A 519 -7.15 3.10 12.11
CA PRO A 519 -5.82 3.09 11.53
C PRO A 519 -4.83 3.79 12.46
N VAL A 520 -3.67 3.17 12.69
CA VAL A 520 -2.63 3.64 13.60
C VAL A 520 -1.24 3.50 12.99
N GLN A 521 -0.32 4.35 13.43
CA GLN A 521 1.09 4.21 13.08
C GLN A 521 1.71 3.05 13.87
N CYS A 522 2.53 2.24 13.20
CA CYS A 522 3.23 1.11 13.80
C CYS A 522 4.65 1.04 13.25
N PRO A 523 5.50 1.98 13.66
CA PRO A 523 6.84 2.07 13.11
C PRO A 523 7.58 0.74 13.29
N ILE A 524 8.18 0.15 12.26
CA ILE A 524 8.96 -1.10 12.44
C ILE A 524 10.04 -0.87 13.54
N THR A 525 10.07 -1.64 14.61
CA THR A 525 11.11 -1.60 15.64
C THR A 525 12.08 -2.76 15.45
N LYS A 526 13.30 -2.66 15.98
CA LYS A 526 14.14 -3.85 16.12
C LYS A 526 13.68 -4.62 17.34
N GLN A 527 13.68 -5.95 17.24
CA GLN A 527 13.55 -6.80 18.41
C GLN A 527 14.74 -6.41 19.30
N SER A 528 14.51 -5.70 20.42
CA SER A 528 15.55 -5.52 21.43
C SER A 528 16.10 -6.91 21.69
N SER A 529 17.44 -7.06 21.76
CA SER A 529 18.02 -8.33 22.16
C SER A 529 17.19 -8.80 23.33
N ILE A 530 16.46 -9.88 23.12
CA ILE A 530 16.08 -10.71 24.23
C ILE A 530 17.47 -11.13 24.70
N ASP A 531 18.11 -10.31 25.57
CA ASP A 531 18.83 -10.82 26.74
C ASP A 531 18.05 -12.06 27.01
N HIS A 532 18.61 -13.24 26.72
CA HIS A 532 17.92 -14.50 26.90
C HIS A 532 17.17 -14.32 28.20
N LEU A 533 15.89 -13.91 28.12
CA LEU A 533 14.92 -13.96 29.17
C LEU A 533 15.00 -15.43 29.26
N THR A 534 15.68 -15.80 30.34
CA THR A 534 16.27 -17.08 30.50
C THR A 534 15.23 -18.04 29.94
N SER A 535 15.67 -19.12 29.35
CA SER A 535 14.88 -20.30 29.58
C SER A 535 14.75 -20.48 31.13
N ASN A 536 13.95 -19.67 31.84
CA ASN A 536 12.79 -20.14 32.52
C ASN A 536 11.98 -20.93 31.48
N SER A 537 12.54 -22.09 31.14
CA SER A 537 11.85 -23.31 30.73
C SER A 537 10.92 -23.80 31.86
N ASN A 538 10.38 -22.86 32.65
CA ASN A 538 9.64 -23.01 33.90
C ASN A 538 8.52 -21.95 34.05
N SER A 539 8.35 -20.99 33.12
CA SER A 539 7.11 -20.19 33.12
C SER A 539 5.98 -21.07 32.58
N THR A 540 5.14 -21.61 33.47
CA THR A 540 3.98 -22.42 33.07
C THR A 540 2.90 -21.62 32.33
N ASN A 541 2.96 -20.28 32.34
CA ASN A 541 1.95 -19.41 31.73
C ASN A 541 2.61 -18.22 31.01
N MET A 542 2.46 -18.14 29.69
CA MET A 542 2.97 -17.05 28.85
C MET A 542 1.93 -15.95 28.58
N PHE A 543 0.73 -16.04 29.16
CA PHE A 543 -0.31 -15.01 29.05
C PHE A 543 -0.26 -14.08 30.26
N VAL A 544 0.01 -12.80 30.02
CA VAL A 544 0.06 -11.76 31.04
C VAL A 544 -1.22 -10.94 30.99
N VAL A 545 -2.12 -11.18 31.94
CA VAL A 545 -3.46 -10.58 31.91
C VAL A 545 -3.53 -9.35 32.81
N THR A 546 -3.77 -8.19 32.19
CA THR A 546 -4.25 -6.98 32.85
C THR A 546 -5.76 -7.05 32.94
N PHE A 547 -6.30 -7.13 34.16
CA PHE A 547 -7.69 -7.49 34.39
C PHE A 547 -8.47 -6.37 35.08
N THR A 548 -9.61 -6.01 34.51
CA THR A 548 -10.59 -5.07 35.08
C THR A 548 -11.87 -5.82 35.43
N CYS A 549 -12.45 -5.57 36.60
CA CYS A 549 -13.67 -6.23 37.06
C CYS A 549 -14.60 -5.23 37.73
N ASP A 550 -15.80 -5.08 37.18
CA ASP A 550 -16.82 -4.16 37.71
C ASP A 550 -17.77 -4.83 38.72
N ALA A 551 -17.63 -6.15 38.90
CA ALA A 551 -18.39 -6.88 39.91
C ALA A 551 -17.96 -6.46 41.32
N LYS A 552 -18.93 -6.11 42.18
CA LYS A 552 -18.68 -5.75 43.59
C LYS A 552 -18.06 -6.89 44.41
N ASN A 553 -18.24 -8.13 43.98
CA ASN A 553 -17.76 -9.32 44.68
C ASN A 553 -16.29 -9.62 44.30
N LYS A 554 -15.36 -9.28 45.21
CA LYS A 554 -13.91 -9.51 45.00
C LYS A 554 -13.54 -10.99 44.85
N THR A 555 -14.25 -11.90 45.50
CA THR A 555 -14.03 -13.35 45.36
C THR A 555 -14.40 -13.81 43.96
N LEU A 556 -15.52 -13.31 43.42
CA LEU A 556 -15.90 -13.56 42.03
C LEU A 556 -14.85 -13.03 41.06
N CYS A 557 -14.40 -11.78 41.21
CA CYS A 557 -13.34 -11.22 40.37
C CYS A 557 -12.04 -12.05 40.43
N SER A 558 -11.72 -12.62 41.60
CA SER A 558 -10.55 -13.49 41.76
C SER A 558 -10.71 -14.81 41.00
N LYS A 559 -11.92 -15.41 41.00
CA LYS A 559 -12.23 -16.60 40.21
C LYS A 559 -12.16 -16.33 38.71
N VAL A 560 -12.72 -15.21 38.25
CA VAL A 560 -12.65 -14.77 36.86
C VAL A 560 -11.19 -14.63 36.43
N LYS A 561 -10.37 -13.90 37.20
CA LYS A 561 -8.94 -13.76 36.91
C LYS A 561 -8.22 -15.13 36.87
N ASN A 562 -8.54 -16.02 37.81
CA ASN A 562 -7.94 -17.35 37.86
C ASN A 562 -8.28 -18.19 36.61
N ALA A 563 -9.48 -18.04 36.03
CA ALA A 563 -9.82 -18.72 34.79
C ALA A 563 -8.92 -18.28 33.62
N PHE A 564 -8.58 -16.99 33.52
CA PHE A 564 -7.57 -16.53 32.55
C PHE A 564 -6.17 -17.11 32.83
N ASP A 565 -5.78 -17.18 34.10
CA ASP A 565 -4.48 -17.76 34.48
C ASP A 565 -4.42 -19.26 34.12
N ILE A 566 -5.53 -20.00 34.22
CA ILE A 566 -5.63 -21.41 33.81
C ILE A 566 -5.63 -21.54 32.28
N ALA A 567 -6.43 -20.73 31.58
CA ALA A 567 -6.48 -20.73 30.12
C ALA A 567 -5.10 -20.46 29.52
N GLY A 568 -4.37 -19.47 30.05
CA GLY A 568 -3.01 -19.16 29.63
C GLY A 568 -2.04 -20.35 29.79
N LYS A 569 -2.15 -21.11 30.89
CA LYS A 569 -1.35 -22.34 31.11
C LYS A 569 -1.69 -23.43 30.11
N ILE A 570 -2.98 -23.63 29.82
CA ILE A 570 -3.44 -24.62 28.84
C ILE A 570 -2.90 -24.28 27.45
N ILE A 571 -2.97 -23.02 27.03
CA ILE A 571 -2.47 -22.61 25.70
C ILE A 571 -0.92 -22.73 25.65
N THR A 572 -0.24 -22.32 26.72
CA THR A 572 1.23 -22.40 26.83
C THR A 572 1.74 -23.85 26.82
N SER A 573 0.95 -24.82 27.28
CA SER A 573 1.36 -26.24 27.24
C SER A 573 1.26 -26.84 25.83
N ILE A 574 0.48 -26.23 24.94
CA ILE A 574 0.28 -26.69 23.56
C ILE A 574 1.19 -25.95 22.57
N LEU A 575 1.41 -24.65 22.78
CA LEU A 575 2.18 -23.79 21.88
C LEU A 575 3.57 -23.47 22.43
N SER A 576 4.56 -23.44 21.55
CA SER A 576 5.92 -22.97 21.85
C SER A 576 6.01 -21.47 21.59
N LEU A 577 5.54 -20.67 22.57
CA LEU A 577 5.54 -19.21 22.48
C LEU A 577 6.94 -18.63 22.75
N ASN A 578 7.40 -17.75 21.86
CA ASN A 578 8.70 -17.10 21.96
C ASN A 578 8.64 -15.79 22.78
N ALA A 579 7.45 -15.20 22.90
CA ALA A 579 7.22 -13.99 23.68
C ALA A 579 5.90 -14.07 24.44
N PRO A 580 5.80 -13.47 25.64
CA PRO A 580 4.54 -13.37 26.37
C PRO A 580 3.46 -12.66 25.55
N ILE A 581 2.22 -13.08 25.74
CA ILE A 581 1.02 -12.48 25.13
C ILE A 581 0.33 -11.63 26.20
N ASN A 582 0.30 -10.32 25.98
CA ASN A 582 -0.31 -9.37 26.89
C ASN A 582 -1.82 -9.27 26.59
N VAL A 583 -2.66 -9.56 27.57
CA VAL A 583 -4.12 -9.53 27.43
C VAL A 583 -4.69 -8.39 28.26
N ASN A 584 -5.51 -7.53 27.64
CA ASN A 584 -6.37 -6.59 28.35
C ASN A 584 -7.78 -7.18 28.45
N ALA A 585 -8.15 -7.68 29.62
CA ALA A 585 -9.42 -8.37 29.84
C ALA A 585 -10.31 -7.58 30.80
N SER A 586 -11.60 -7.50 30.49
CA SER A 586 -12.59 -6.90 31.40
C SER A 586 -13.80 -7.80 31.62
N TYR A 587 -14.27 -7.88 32.88
CA TYR A 587 -15.51 -8.54 33.27
C TYR A 587 -16.53 -7.48 33.70
N LEU A 588 -17.46 -7.17 32.81
CA LEU A 588 -18.31 -5.98 32.87
C LEU A 588 -19.77 -6.32 32.55
N ASP A 589 -20.70 -5.51 33.05
CA ASP A 589 -22.11 -5.63 32.72
C ASP A 589 -22.35 -5.08 31.30
N PHE A 590 -22.59 -5.97 30.34
CA PHE A 590 -22.79 -5.57 28.94
C PHE A 590 -24.09 -4.77 28.74
N CYS A 591 -25.10 -4.95 29.60
CA CYS A 591 -26.30 -4.11 29.56
C CYS A 591 -25.94 -2.68 29.93
N ALA A 592 -25.17 -2.50 31.00
CA ALA A 592 -24.76 -1.18 31.48
C ALA A 592 -23.75 -0.49 30.55
N VAL A 593 -22.78 -1.23 30.00
CA VAL A 593 -21.65 -0.67 29.24
C VAL A 593 -21.91 -0.62 27.73
N LEU A 594 -22.61 -1.62 27.18
CA LEU A 594 -22.83 -1.78 25.73
C LEU A 594 -24.31 -1.69 25.31
N GLY A 595 -25.24 -1.57 26.27
CA GLY A 595 -26.68 -1.61 26.00
C GLY A 595 -27.21 -3.00 25.60
N GLN A 596 -26.39 -4.05 25.72
CA GLN A 596 -26.76 -5.43 25.38
C GLN A 596 -27.39 -6.13 26.60
N CYS A 597 -28.68 -5.91 26.80
CA CYS A 597 -29.42 -6.41 27.97
C CYS A 597 -30.12 -7.76 27.72
N GLU A 598 -30.41 -8.49 28.80
CA GLU A 598 -31.28 -9.67 28.75
C GLU A 598 -32.68 -9.28 28.21
N GLY A 599 -33.17 -10.01 27.20
CA GLY A 599 -34.50 -9.79 26.62
C GLY A 599 -34.53 -9.40 25.13
N ASN A 600 -33.37 -9.15 24.50
CA ASN A 600 -33.29 -9.05 23.03
C ASN A 600 -33.48 -10.44 22.40
N PRO A 601 -34.24 -10.59 21.30
CA PRO A 601 -34.37 -11.86 20.60
C PRO A 601 -33.01 -12.28 19.99
N GLY A 602 -32.36 -13.31 20.56
CA GLY A 602 -31.06 -13.82 20.10
C GLY A 602 -30.35 -14.66 21.16
N LEU A 603 -29.20 -15.24 20.79
CA LEU A 603 -28.25 -15.84 21.74
C LEU A 603 -27.61 -14.73 22.57
N ILE A 604 -27.40 -14.97 23.87
CA ILE A 604 -26.72 -14.01 24.75
C ILE A 604 -25.22 -14.09 24.49
N THR A 605 -24.59 -12.94 24.21
CA THR A 605 -23.13 -12.84 24.12
C THR A 605 -22.51 -13.04 25.50
N LEU A 606 -21.77 -14.14 25.66
CA LEU A 606 -21.10 -14.52 26.90
C LEU A 606 -19.78 -13.76 27.10
N GLY A 607 -19.09 -13.50 25.99
CA GLY A 607 -17.87 -12.73 25.92
C GLY A 607 -17.45 -12.50 24.48
N GLY A 608 -16.30 -11.86 24.29
CA GLY A 608 -15.68 -11.65 23.00
C GLY A 608 -14.22 -11.26 23.18
N ALA A 609 -13.34 -11.86 22.38
CA ALA A 609 -11.97 -11.38 22.26
C ALA A 609 -11.53 -11.24 20.80
N ALA A 610 -10.61 -10.31 20.59
CA ALA A 610 -10.03 -10.02 19.29
C ALA A 610 -8.56 -9.60 19.46
N PRO A 611 -7.75 -9.68 18.39
CA PRO A 611 -6.44 -9.05 18.37
C PRO A 611 -6.60 -7.55 18.65
N THR A 612 -5.83 -6.99 19.58
CA THR A 612 -5.87 -5.55 19.84
C THR A 612 -5.36 -4.76 18.62
N ARG A 613 -4.42 -5.34 17.87
CA ARG A 613 -3.82 -4.77 16.66
C ARG A 613 -3.68 -5.83 15.58
N THR A 614 -3.97 -5.46 14.34
CA THR A 614 -3.54 -6.20 13.15
C THR A 614 -2.51 -5.43 12.35
N ILE A 615 -1.65 -6.19 11.69
CA ILE A 615 -0.45 -5.71 11.03
C ILE A 615 -0.48 -6.24 9.59
N PRO A 616 -0.40 -5.38 8.57
CA PRO A 616 -0.32 -5.82 7.18
C PRO A 616 1.04 -6.46 6.92
N LEU A 617 1.05 -7.74 6.54
CA LEU A 617 2.25 -8.47 6.12
C LEU A 617 1.99 -9.12 4.76
N GLN A 618 3.04 -9.34 3.99
CA GLN A 618 2.91 -9.99 2.69
C GLN A 618 3.19 -11.48 2.81
N ASP A 619 2.33 -12.26 2.16
CA ASP A 619 2.46 -13.71 2.08
C ASP A 619 3.31 -14.19 0.90
N ASP A 620 3.69 -15.47 0.94
CA ASP A 620 4.40 -16.17 -0.15
C ASP A 620 3.63 -16.25 -1.48
N ASP A 621 2.34 -15.92 -1.47
CA ASP A 621 1.50 -15.76 -2.67
C ASP A 621 1.41 -14.30 -3.18
N GLY A 622 2.15 -13.38 -2.57
CA GLY A 622 2.22 -11.97 -2.93
C GLY A 622 1.07 -11.12 -2.36
N LEU A 623 0.04 -11.71 -1.77
CA LEU A 623 -1.07 -10.96 -1.18
C LEU A 623 -0.67 -10.37 0.18
N VAL A 624 -1.16 -9.15 0.45
CA VAL A 624 -1.05 -8.53 1.77
C VAL A 624 -2.25 -8.93 2.60
N ARG A 625 -1.98 -9.49 3.78
CA ARG A 625 -3.00 -9.91 4.74
C ARG A 625 -2.78 -9.28 6.10
N LEU A 626 -3.85 -9.20 6.88
CA LEU A 626 -3.83 -8.69 8.23
C LEU A 626 -3.48 -9.83 9.20
N TYR A 627 -2.34 -9.67 9.87
CA TYR A 627 -1.85 -10.60 10.88
C TYR A 627 -2.11 -10.06 12.29
N PRO A 628 -2.60 -10.88 13.23
CA PRO A 628 -2.81 -10.44 14.61
C PRO A 628 -1.46 -10.20 15.28
N GLN A 629 -1.33 -9.12 16.05
CA GLN A 629 -0.09 -8.78 16.75
C GLN A 629 0.44 -9.92 17.63
N SER A 630 -0.45 -10.63 18.30
CA SER A 630 -0.16 -11.80 19.14
C SER A 630 0.65 -12.86 18.39
N LEU A 631 0.38 -13.06 17.09
CA LEU A 631 1.12 -13.98 16.19
C LEU A 631 2.40 -13.34 15.66
N VAL A 632 2.34 -12.07 15.22
CA VAL A 632 3.52 -11.37 14.67
C VAL A 632 4.68 -11.33 15.68
N LYS A 633 4.36 -11.16 16.98
CA LYS A 633 5.32 -11.29 18.09
C LYS A 633 6.04 -12.64 18.11
N GLN A 634 5.36 -13.72 17.76
CA GLN A 634 5.95 -15.07 17.82
C GLN A 634 6.90 -15.36 16.67
N PHE A 635 6.77 -14.64 15.55
CA PHE A 635 7.70 -14.78 14.41
C PHE A 635 9.12 -14.31 14.73
N GLN A 636 9.29 -13.49 15.79
CA GLN A 636 10.58 -12.99 16.24
C GLN A 636 11.38 -12.39 15.08
N PHE A 637 10.71 -11.62 14.22
CA PHE A 637 11.39 -10.92 13.14
C PHE A 637 12.47 -10.02 13.75
N LYS A 638 13.66 -10.04 13.16
CA LYS A 638 14.75 -9.14 13.58
C LYS A 638 14.29 -7.68 13.61
N GLN A 639 13.40 -7.33 12.69
CA GLN A 639 12.66 -6.07 12.68
C GLN A 639 11.17 -6.36 12.46
N HIS A 640 10.29 -5.78 13.28
CA HIS A 640 8.85 -6.00 13.23
C HIS A 640 8.10 -4.68 13.44
N PRO A 641 6.87 -4.48 12.94
CA PRO A 641 6.04 -3.32 13.27
C PRO A 641 5.93 -3.11 14.77
N GLN A 642 5.99 -1.87 15.26
CA GLN A 642 5.86 -1.59 16.68
C GLN A 642 4.54 -2.15 17.18
N PHE A 643 4.67 -2.96 18.24
CA PHE A 643 3.53 -3.54 18.91
C PHE A 643 2.87 -2.51 19.83
N GLY A 644 1.53 -2.51 19.83
CA GLY A 644 0.75 -1.88 20.88
C GLY A 644 0.96 -2.58 22.23
N THR A 645 0.52 -1.93 23.30
CA THR A 645 0.70 -2.40 24.68
C THR A 645 0.14 -3.81 24.91
N PHE A 646 -1.04 -4.05 24.35
CA PHE A 646 -1.77 -5.32 24.46
C PHE A 646 -1.82 -6.03 23.11
N ASP A 647 -1.82 -7.35 23.18
CA ASP A 647 -1.94 -8.25 22.03
C ASP A 647 -3.38 -8.67 21.78
N ILE A 648 -4.12 -8.89 22.86
CA ILE A 648 -5.50 -9.33 22.86
C ILE A 648 -6.31 -8.39 23.76
N THR A 649 -7.46 -7.94 23.26
CA THR A 649 -8.48 -7.28 24.07
C THR A 649 -9.65 -8.25 24.24
N ALA A 650 -10.17 -8.40 25.44
CA ALA A 650 -11.27 -9.31 25.72
C ALA A 650 -12.29 -8.71 26.70
N LEU A 651 -13.58 -8.93 26.42
CA LEU A 651 -14.70 -8.51 27.25
C LEU A 651 -15.57 -9.71 27.60
N PHE A 652 -15.99 -9.82 28.84
CA PHE A 652 -16.86 -10.90 29.32
C PHE A 652 -18.03 -10.34 30.11
N ASN A 653 -19.22 -10.90 29.86
CA ASN A 653 -20.48 -10.36 30.36
C ASN A 653 -20.75 -10.76 31.80
N SER A 654 -20.78 -9.81 32.73
CA SER A 654 -20.98 -10.09 34.15
C SER A 654 -22.43 -10.20 34.62
N ALA A 655 -23.39 -9.85 33.76
CA ALA A 655 -24.80 -9.72 34.14
C ALA A 655 -25.77 -10.57 33.30
N GLY A 656 -25.37 -11.00 32.09
CA GLY A 656 -26.26 -11.75 31.19
C GLY A 656 -26.19 -13.28 31.30
N THR A 657 -25.44 -13.84 32.25
CA THR A 657 -25.33 -15.30 32.40
C THR A 657 -24.86 -15.69 33.80
N ASP A 658 -25.31 -16.86 34.27
CA ASP A 658 -24.83 -17.46 35.52
C ASP A 658 -23.61 -18.34 35.22
N PHE A 659 -22.42 -17.80 35.50
CA PHE A 659 -21.17 -18.52 35.27
C PHE A 659 -20.82 -19.45 36.43
N TRP A 660 -20.42 -20.66 36.08
CA TRP A 660 -19.73 -21.60 36.94
C TRP A 660 -18.21 -21.44 36.82
N PHE A 661 -17.51 -21.55 37.95
CA PHE A 661 -16.07 -21.42 38.02
C PHE A 661 -15.44 -22.69 38.62
N GLN A 662 -14.26 -23.05 38.15
CA GLN A 662 -13.53 -24.18 38.70
C GLN A 662 -13.35 -24.06 40.22
N GLY A 663 -13.71 -25.12 40.94
CA GLY A 663 -13.71 -25.18 42.41
C GLY A 663 -15.05 -24.85 43.06
N ASP A 664 -16.05 -24.42 42.28
CA ASP A 664 -17.43 -24.34 42.77
C ASP A 664 -18.07 -25.72 42.94
N PRO A 665 -19.18 -25.82 43.70
CA PRO A 665 -20.01 -27.03 43.71
C PRO A 665 -20.40 -27.44 42.29
N LYS A 666 -20.76 -28.71 42.10
CA LYS A 666 -21.11 -29.27 40.79
C LYS A 666 -21.95 -28.30 39.94
N ILE A 667 -21.51 -28.08 38.71
CA ILE A 667 -22.17 -27.19 37.75
C ILE A 667 -23.65 -27.56 37.59
N LYS A 668 -24.52 -26.55 37.57
CA LYS A 668 -25.98 -26.73 37.43
C LYS A 668 -26.40 -26.61 35.97
N PRO A 669 -27.54 -27.21 35.55
CA PRO A 669 -28.01 -27.22 34.17
C PRO A 669 -28.11 -25.83 33.49
N GLU A 670 -28.38 -24.79 34.27
CA GLU A 670 -28.53 -23.42 33.79
C GLU A 670 -27.21 -22.64 33.67
N GLN A 671 -26.14 -23.13 34.29
CA GLN A 671 -24.86 -22.42 34.39
C GLN A 671 -23.95 -22.68 33.20
N GLN A 672 -23.10 -21.71 32.90
CA GLN A 672 -22.08 -21.82 31.85
C GLN A 672 -20.68 -21.95 32.46
N ASP A 673 -19.87 -22.90 31.99
CA ASP A 673 -18.46 -22.97 32.40
C ASP A 673 -17.69 -21.75 31.86
N PHE A 674 -17.15 -20.93 32.77
CA PHE A 674 -16.43 -19.71 32.40
C PHE A 674 -15.06 -19.99 31.77
N LEU A 675 -14.36 -21.05 32.17
CA LEU A 675 -13.07 -21.42 31.60
C LEU A 675 -13.21 -21.82 30.13
N TYR A 676 -14.29 -22.54 29.79
CA TYR A 676 -14.62 -22.84 28.39
C TYR A 676 -14.72 -21.56 27.55
N VAL A 677 -15.50 -20.58 28.01
CA VAL A 677 -15.70 -19.32 27.29
C VAL A 677 -14.39 -18.55 27.18
N VAL A 678 -13.58 -18.47 28.24
CA VAL A 678 -12.27 -17.80 28.18
C VAL A 678 -11.35 -18.48 27.16
N LEU A 679 -11.25 -19.80 27.17
CA LEU A 679 -10.42 -20.55 26.22
C LEU A 679 -10.86 -20.31 24.77
N HIS A 680 -12.16 -20.38 24.53
CA HIS A 680 -12.77 -20.13 23.22
C HIS A 680 -12.42 -18.73 22.70
N GLU A 681 -12.70 -17.70 23.49
CA GLU A 681 -12.44 -16.32 23.09
C GLU A 681 -10.95 -16.04 22.89
N MET A 682 -10.06 -16.60 23.73
CA MET A 682 -8.62 -16.43 23.53
C MET A 682 -8.15 -16.97 22.17
N MET A 683 -8.80 -17.98 21.57
CA MET A 683 -8.46 -18.44 20.22
C MET A 683 -8.77 -17.36 19.16
N HIS A 684 -9.88 -16.64 19.30
CA HIS A 684 -10.17 -15.47 18.47
C HIS A 684 -9.14 -14.35 18.66
N GLY A 685 -8.68 -14.11 19.89
CA GLY A 685 -7.59 -13.18 20.18
C GLY A 685 -6.24 -13.57 19.55
N LEU A 686 -5.99 -14.86 19.36
CA LEU A 686 -4.85 -15.39 18.60
C LEU A 686 -5.04 -15.29 17.07
N GLY A 687 -6.20 -14.80 16.62
CA GLY A 687 -6.55 -14.54 15.22
C GLY A 687 -7.29 -15.65 14.52
N LEU A 688 -7.87 -16.61 15.24
CA LEU A 688 -8.75 -17.62 14.66
C LEU A 688 -10.10 -16.99 14.30
N ALA A 689 -10.13 -16.20 13.24
CA ALA A 689 -11.33 -15.57 12.71
C ALA A 689 -11.13 -15.26 11.22
N SER A 690 -12.21 -15.39 10.46
CA SER A 690 -12.25 -15.00 9.06
C SER A 690 -12.57 -13.51 8.93
N ASN A 691 -11.96 -12.82 7.95
CA ASN A 691 -12.40 -11.47 7.56
C ASN A 691 -13.54 -11.49 6.53
N TRP A 692 -14.02 -12.67 6.12
CA TRP A 692 -15.24 -12.75 5.33
C TRP A 692 -16.47 -12.47 6.19
N ASP A 693 -17.09 -11.31 5.99
CA ASP A 693 -18.34 -10.91 6.63
C ASP A 693 -19.19 -10.04 5.68
N ASP A 694 -20.40 -9.68 6.10
CA ASP A 694 -21.21 -8.68 5.39
C ASP A 694 -20.94 -7.27 5.92
N TYR A 695 -20.09 -6.53 5.21
CA TYR A 695 -19.75 -5.13 5.50
C TYR A 695 -20.65 -4.13 4.77
N ILE A 696 -21.67 -4.59 4.05
CA ILE A 696 -22.39 -3.82 3.03
C ILE A 696 -23.86 -3.67 3.40
N ASN A 697 -24.45 -4.67 4.05
CA ASN A 697 -25.88 -4.76 4.32
C ASN A 697 -26.17 -4.79 5.82
N ASP A 698 -27.25 -4.12 6.23
CA ASP A 698 -27.76 -4.17 7.61
C ASP A 698 -28.25 -5.57 7.99
N THR A 699 -28.75 -6.33 6.99
CA THR A 699 -29.07 -7.75 7.12
C THR A 699 -28.17 -8.52 6.17
N PRO A 700 -27.47 -9.57 6.62
CA PRO A 700 -26.49 -10.27 5.78
C PRO A 700 -27.11 -10.83 4.48
N GLU A 701 -26.58 -10.39 3.34
CA GLU A 701 -26.94 -10.80 1.97
C GLU A 701 -25.71 -11.13 1.10
N SER A 702 -24.52 -10.62 1.43
CA SER A 702 -23.30 -10.78 0.64
C SER A 702 -22.06 -10.81 1.53
N LEU A 703 -21.09 -11.69 1.25
CA LEU A 703 -19.83 -11.71 2.00
C LEU A 703 -18.66 -11.19 1.17
N THR A 704 -17.86 -10.31 1.77
CA THR A 704 -16.56 -9.89 1.22
C THR A 704 -15.49 -10.02 2.30
N PRO A 705 -14.20 -10.08 1.96
CA PRO A 705 -13.16 -9.76 2.92
C PRO A 705 -13.29 -8.31 3.40
N GLU A 706 -12.46 -7.92 4.35
CA GLU A 706 -12.51 -6.62 5.00
C GLU A 706 -12.28 -5.48 3.99
N ILE A 707 -13.21 -4.51 3.95
CA ILE A 707 -13.14 -3.40 2.99
C ILE A 707 -12.19 -2.33 3.54
N SER A 708 -11.15 -2.01 2.78
CA SER A 708 -10.29 -0.85 3.07
C SER A 708 -10.77 0.34 2.25
N LEU A 709 -11.37 1.30 2.96
CA LEU A 709 -11.82 2.56 2.41
C LEU A 709 -11.01 3.69 3.02
N SER A 710 -10.65 4.69 2.22
CA SER A 710 -10.10 5.94 2.70
C SER A 710 -10.87 7.13 2.16
N MET A 711 -10.85 8.25 2.87
CA MET A 711 -11.48 9.48 2.41
C MET A 711 -10.52 10.30 1.56
N SER A 712 -11.03 10.80 0.45
CA SER A 712 -10.28 11.42 -0.64
C SER A 712 -11.10 12.46 -1.36
N ASP A 713 -10.72 13.74 -1.31
CA ASP A 713 -11.42 14.79 -2.07
C ASP A 713 -12.94 14.85 -1.83
N GLY A 714 -13.39 14.48 -0.62
CA GLY A 714 -14.82 14.34 -0.29
C GLY A 714 -15.49 13.08 -0.87
N LEU A 715 -14.76 12.28 -1.64
CA LEU A 715 -15.10 10.97 -2.16
C LEU A 715 -14.49 9.87 -1.27
N ILE A 716 -15.09 8.70 -1.26
CA ILE A 716 -14.51 7.48 -0.71
C ILE A 716 -13.64 6.82 -1.78
N LYS A 717 -12.40 6.47 -1.43
CA LYS A 717 -11.51 5.64 -2.25
C LYS A 717 -11.48 4.21 -1.74
N PHE A 718 -11.59 3.27 -2.65
CA PHE A 718 -11.47 1.83 -2.39
C PHE A 718 -10.02 1.38 -2.50
N ASN A 719 -9.39 0.98 -1.39
CA ASN A 719 -8.00 0.50 -1.35
C ASN A 719 -7.87 -1.03 -1.46
N GLY A 720 -9.00 -1.73 -1.53
CA GLY A 720 -9.06 -3.17 -1.70
C GLY A 720 -9.84 -3.89 -0.60
N PHE A 721 -10.16 -5.15 -0.87
CA PHE A 721 -10.58 -6.14 0.11
C PHE A 721 -9.34 -6.83 0.68
N PHE A 722 -9.22 -6.86 2.00
CA PHE A 722 -8.09 -7.42 2.74
C PHE A 722 -8.51 -8.67 3.53
N GLU A 723 -7.72 -9.72 3.36
CA GLU A 723 -7.87 -10.98 4.07
C GLU A 723 -7.17 -10.95 5.43
N ALA A 724 -7.68 -11.71 6.39
CA ALA A 724 -6.93 -12.11 7.57
C ALA A 724 -5.94 -13.23 7.22
N ALA A 725 -4.91 -13.44 8.05
CA ALA A 725 -3.99 -14.57 7.91
C ALA A 725 -4.71 -15.94 7.84
N PHE A 726 -5.83 -16.07 8.53
CA PHE A 726 -6.71 -17.25 8.50
C PHE A 726 -7.27 -17.53 7.09
N ASP A 727 -7.69 -16.49 6.36
CA ASP A 727 -8.42 -16.60 5.11
C ASP A 727 -7.59 -17.19 3.96
N LYS A 728 -6.26 -17.07 4.06
CA LYS A 728 -5.30 -17.65 3.11
C LYS A 728 -5.56 -19.14 2.82
N TYR A 729 -6.05 -19.85 3.83
CA TYR A 729 -6.23 -21.30 3.83
C TYR A 729 -7.69 -21.73 3.63
N LEU A 730 -8.60 -20.78 3.43
CA LEU A 730 -9.99 -21.06 3.15
C LEU A 730 -10.19 -21.59 1.73
N ILE A 731 -10.98 -22.66 1.63
CA ILE A 731 -11.36 -23.27 0.37
C ILE A 731 -12.87 -23.51 0.29
N GLN A 732 -13.40 -23.47 -0.93
CA GLN A 732 -14.68 -24.06 -1.27
C GLN A 732 -14.53 -25.57 -1.40
N ILE A 733 -15.14 -26.33 -0.50
CA ILE A 733 -15.05 -27.80 -0.47
C ILE A 733 -15.53 -28.43 -1.78
N PRO A 734 -16.68 -28.03 -2.36
CA PRO A 734 -17.20 -28.67 -3.58
C PRO A 734 -16.34 -28.45 -4.82
N THR A 735 -15.46 -27.45 -4.83
CA THR A 735 -14.66 -27.09 -6.01
C THR A 735 -13.15 -27.19 -5.78
N GLY A 736 -12.71 -27.24 -4.52
CA GLY A 736 -11.31 -27.14 -4.11
C GLY A 736 -10.68 -25.78 -4.38
N LYS A 737 -11.46 -24.75 -4.72
CA LYS A 737 -10.94 -23.40 -5.01
C LYS A 737 -10.68 -22.64 -3.72
N ARG A 738 -9.52 -21.98 -3.64
CA ARG A 738 -9.20 -21.04 -2.55
C ARG A 738 -10.07 -19.80 -2.65
N THR A 739 -10.50 -19.27 -1.50
CA THR A 739 -11.26 -18.01 -1.45
C THR A 739 -10.42 -16.81 -1.86
N SER A 740 -9.08 -16.86 -1.75
CA SER A 740 -8.21 -15.78 -2.25
C SER A 740 -8.30 -15.53 -3.76
N LEU A 741 -8.70 -16.55 -4.55
CA LEU A 741 -9.02 -16.35 -5.97
C LEU A 741 -10.27 -15.48 -6.15
N ILE A 742 -11.22 -15.57 -5.21
CA ILE A 742 -12.43 -14.75 -5.19
C ILE A 742 -12.08 -13.34 -4.73
N THR A 743 -11.25 -13.19 -3.69
CA THR A 743 -10.75 -11.88 -3.22
C THR A 743 -10.04 -11.10 -4.32
N ASP A 744 -9.20 -11.75 -5.13
CA ASP A 744 -8.53 -11.12 -6.27
C ASP A 744 -9.54 -10.60 -7.31
N GLN A 745 -10.59 -11.38 -7.61
CA GLN A 745 -11.67 -10.97 -8.51
C GLN A 745 -12.53 -9.84 -7.94
N LEU A 746 -12.82 -9.87 -6.62
CA LEU A 746 -13.50 -8.78 -5.93
C LEU A 746 -12.66 -7.50 -6.01
N ASN A 747 -11.34 -7.61 -5.84
CA ASN A 747 -10.40 -6.49 -5.95
C ASN A 747 -10.27 -5.89 -7.35
N SER A 748 -10.90 -6.46 -8.38
CA SER A 748 -11.01 -5.87 -9.71
C SER A 748 -12.24 -4.94 -9.86
N PHE A 749 -13.06 -4.79 -8.81
CA PHE A 749 -14.22 -3.91 -8.79
C PHE A 749 -13.88 -2.46 -9.16
N ALA A 750 -14.72 -1.83 -9.98
CA ALA A 750 -14.61 -0.42 -10.40
C ALA A 750 -13.24 -0.02 -11.01
N ASN A 751 -12.63 -0.93 -11.78
CA ASN A 751 -11.26 -0.83 -12.34
C ASN A 751 -10.14 -1.08 -11.31
N GLY A 752 -10.51 -1.62 -10.16
CA GLY A 752 -9.63 -2.13 -9.13
C GLY A 752 -9.36 -1.17 -7.99
N LYS A 753 -8.31 -1.51 -7.22
CA LYS A 753 -7.83 -0.70 -6.10
C LYS A 753 -7.49 0.71 -6.59
N GLY A 754 -8.01 1.71 -5.87
CA GLY A 754 -7.86 3.14 -6.14
C GLY A 754 -9.07 3.82 -6.76
N SER A 755 -10.14 3.07 -7.05
CA SER A 755 -11.42 3.62 -7.52
C SER A 755 -12.10 4.50 -6.47
N THR A 756 -12.85 5.51 -6.91
CA THR A 756 -13.43 6.55 -6.05
C THR A 756 -14.95 6.66 -6.21
N PHE A 757 -15.65 7.01 -5.13
CA PHE A 757 -17.10 7.02 -4.98
C PHE A 757 -17.53 8.24 -4.19
N SER A 758 -18.67 8.85 -4.48
CA SER A 758 -19.11 10.09 -3.83
C SER A 758 -19.38 10.00 -2.32
N ASN A 759 -19.68 8.81 -1.81
CA ASN A 759 -19.90 8.52 -0.39
C ASN A 759 -20.08 7.00 -0.22
N SER A 760 -20.35 6.54 1.00
CA SER A 760 -20.51 5.11 1.30
C SER A 760 -21.69 4.51 0.54
N ASN A 761 -22.80 5.25 0.40
CA ASN A 761 -23.97 4.77 -0.32
C ASN A 761 -23.70 4.61 -1.81
N ASP A 762 -22.91 5.50 -2.41
CA ASP A 762 -22.48 5.38 -3.80
C ASP A 762 -21.55 4.18 -4.01
N PHE A 763 -20.56 3.98 -3.11
CA PHE A 763 -19.73 2.77 -3.11
C PHE A 763 -20.58 1.51 -3.05
N ILE A 764 -21.50 1.44 -2.09
CA ILE A 764 -22.39 0.28 -1.90
C ILE A 764 -23.26 0.06 -3.14
N THR A 765 -23.84 1.12 -3.70
CA THR A 765 -24.73 1.04 -4.88
C THR A 765 -23.96 0.57 -6.12
N GLN A 766 -22.77 1.11 -6.35
CA GLN A 766 -21.92 0.71 -7.47
C GLN A 766 -21.38 -0.71 -7.28
N PHE A 767 -21.03 -1.09 -6.05
CA PHE A 767 -20.61 -2.47 -5.77
C PHE A 767 -21.76 -3.43 -6.03
N LYS A 768 -22.95 -3.20 -5.47
CA LYS A 768 -24.16 -4.03 -5.68
C LYS A 768 -24.57 -4.20 -7.14
N SER A 769 -24.30 -3.20 -7.99
CA SER A 769 -24.57 -3.26 -9.43
C SER A 769 -23.45 -3.87 -10.27
N SER A 770 -22.29 -4.15 -9.67
CA SER A 770 -21.14 -4.75 -10.35
C SER A 770 -21.28 -6.27 -10.50
N SER A 771 -20.54 -6.84 -11.45
CA SER A 771 -20.39 -8.29 -11.56
C SER A 771 -19.76 -8.92 -10.32
N GLN A 772 -18.91 -8.19 -9.61
CA GLN A 772 -18.20 -8.67 -8.41
C GLN A 772 -19.16 -8.93 -7.26
N TYR A 773 -20.28 -8.21 -7.16
CA TYR A 773 -21.29 -8.48 -6.13
C TYR A 773 -21.89 -9.89 -6.23
N SER A 774 -22.02 -10.44 -7.44
CA SER A 774 -22.51 -11.81 -7.61
C SER A 774 -21.58 -12.84 -6.95
N LEU A 775 -20.26 -12.58 -6.95
CA LEU A 775 -19.28 -13.41 -6.25
C LEU A 775 -19.46 -13.32 -4.72
N ALA A 776 -19.73 -12.12 -4.21
CA ALA A 776 -20.00 -11.90 -2.79
C ALA A 776 -21.29 -12.57 -2.32
N VAL A 777 -22.35 -12.53 -3.15
CA VAL A 777 -23.62 -13.24 -2.93
C VAL A 777 -23.41 -14.76 -3.00
N ASP A 778 -22.62 -15.26 -3.93
CA ASP A 778 -22.30 -16.69 -4.00
C ASP A 778 -21.46 -17.15 -2.80
N MET A 779 -20.56 -16.30 -2.29
CA MET A 779 -19.85 -16.57 -1.03
C MET A 779 -20.82 -16.62 0.16
N MET A 780 -21.81 -15.72 0.24
CA MET A 780 -22.87 -15.79 1.25
C MET A 780 -23.64 -17.10 1.18
N LYS A 781 -24.02 -17.56 -0.03
CA LYS A 781 -24.67 -18.87 -0.21
C LYS A 781 -23.80 -20.01 0.30
N ASN A 782 -22.49 -19.97 0.06
CA ASN A 782 -21.59 -20.98 0.62
C ASN A 782 -21.64 -20.91 2.16
N ALA A 783 -21.52 -19.74 2.76
CA ALA A 783 -21.47 -19.57 4.21
C ALA A 783 -22.72 -20.01 5.00
N VAL A 784 -23.85 -20.29 4.31
CA VAL A 784 -25.09 -20.80 4.92
C VAL A 784 -25.50 -22.20 4.40
N ASN A 785 -24.62 -22.85 3.64
CA ASN A 785 -24.78 -24.24 3.22
C ASN A 785 -23.74 -25.14 3.90
N SER A 786 -24.19 -26.09 4.70
CA SER A 786 -23.33 -27.04 5.41
C SER A 786 -22.33 -27.75 4.49
N ASN A 787 -21.10 -27.94 4.95
CA ASN A 787 -19.99 -28.58 4.23
C ASN A 787 -19.58 -27.87 2.93
N SER A 788 -19.78 -26.55 2.83
CA SER A 788 -19.38 -25.78 1.64
C SER A 788 -18.00 -25.15 1.75
N LEU A 789 -17.55 -24.79 2.96
CA LEU A 789 -16.28 -24.13 3.23
C LEU A 789 -15.46 -24.91 4.25
N GLY A 790 -14.15 -24.93 4.04
CA GLY A 790 -13.22 -25.56 4.95
C GLY A 790 -11.89 -24.83 4.98
N PHE A 791 -11.15 -25.03 6.06
CA PHE A 791 -9.77 -24.60 6.20
C PHE A 791 -8.86 -25.77 5.81
N LEU A 792 -8.00 -25.56 4.81
CA LEU A 792 -7.05 -26.57 4.34
C LEU A 792 -5.64 -26.25 4.88
N PRO A 793 -5.13 -27.03 5.84
CA PRO A 793 -3.80 -26.84 6.40
C PRO A 793 -2.69 -26.85 5.34
N ARG A 794 -1.56 -26.20 5.63
CA ARG A 794 -0.41 -26.16 4.71
C ARG A 794 0.10 -27.58 4.46
N GLY A 795 0.20 -27.96 3.18
CA GLY A 795 0.59 -29.32 2.77
C GLY A 795 -0.56 -30.33 2.76
N GLY A 796 -1.76 -29.95 3.19
CA GLY A 796 -2.96 -30.76 3.06
C GLY A 796 -3.36 -30.91 1.60
N THR A 797 -3.74 -32.13 1.22
CA THR A 797 -4.13 -32.45 -0.18
C THR A 797 -5.38 -33.32 -0.27
N ASN A 798 -5.84 -33.91 0.84
CA ASN A 798 -6.98 -34.82 0.87
C ASN A 798 -8.12 -34.29 1.75
N PHE A 799 -9.31 -34.88 1.62
CA PHE A 799 -10.48 -34.48 2.42
C PHE A 799 -10.29 -34.74 3.92
N SER A 800 -9.52 -35.77 4.30
CA SER A 800 -9.18 -36.04 5.70
C SER A 800 -8.42 -34.90 6.38
N ASP A 801 -7.63 -34.16 5.60
CA ASP A 801 -6.79 -33.06 6.09
C ASP A 801 -7.63 -31.78 6.32
N LEU A 802 -8.81 -31.73 5.71
CA LEU A 802 -9.71 -30.59 5.76
C LEU A 802 -10.30 -30.39 7.16
N ILE A 803 -10.35 -29.14 7.59
CA ILE A 803 -11.08 -28.72 8.79
C ILE A 803 -12.37 -28.03 8.32
N ILE A 804 -13.48 -28.75 8.40
CA ILE A 804 -14.80 -28.25 7.99
C ILE A 804 -15.22 -27.07 8.88
N LEU A 805 -15.68 -25.99 8.27
CA LEU A 805 -16.11 -24.79 8.97
C LEU A 805 -17.63 -24.72 9.10
N GLU A 806 -18.10 -24.04 10.14
CA GLU A 806 -19.51 -23.82 10.41
C GLU A 806 -20.13 -22.99 9.28
N THR A 807 -20.97 -23.67 8.50
CA THR A 807 -21.66 -23.10 7.34
C THR A 807 -23.12 -23.57 7.31
N SER A 808 -23.62 -24.18 8.37
CA SER A 808 -24.99 -24.70 8.47
C SER A 808 -26.00 -23.69 9.03
N LEU A 809 -25.52 -22.58 9.60
CA LEU A 809 -26.35 -21.51 10.15
C LEU A 809 -27.08 -20.76 9.03
N ASN A 810 -28.42 -20.85 9.04
CA ASN A 810 -29.29 -20.17 8.09
C ASN A 810 -30.51 -19.57 8.85
N PRO A 811 -30.63 -18.23 8.95
CA PRO A 811 -29.82 -17.21 8.27
C PRO A 811 -28.38 -17.14 8.81
N TYR A 812 -27.48 -16.58 7.98
CA TYR A 812 -26.07 -16.32 8.33
C TYR A 812 -25.95 -15.61 9.68
N GLN A 813 -25.01 -16.03 10.51
CA GLN A 813 -24.76 -15.44 11.83
C GLN A 813 -23.38 -14.77 11.83
N PRO A 814 -23.30 -13.43 11.77
CA PRO A 814 -22.05 -12.69 11.82
C PRO A 814 -21.20 -13.08 13.03
N GLY A 815 -19.88 -13.18 12.84
CA GLY A 815 -18.94 -13.66 13.86
C GLY A 815 -18.99 -15.15 14.15
N SER A 816 -20.04 -15.87 13.76
CA SER A 816 -20.18 -17.33 13.96
C SER A 816 -19.89 -18.12 12.70
N SER A 817 -20.70 -17.92 11.66
CA SER A 817 -20.54 -18.57 10.35
C SER A 817 -19.13 -18.30 9.78
N VAL A 818 -18.50 -19.31 9.18
CA VAL A 818 -17.14 -19.28 8.58
C VAL A 818 -15.98 -19.12 9.58
N SER A 819 -16.21 -18.55 10.77
CA SER A 819 -15.18 -18.33 11.80
C SER A 819 -15.12 -19.43 12.88
N HIS A 820 -16.01 -20.43 12.81
CA HIS A 820 -16.05 -21.57 13.73
C HIS A 820 -15.89 -22.90 13.00
N LEU A 821 -15.59 -23.94 13.75
CA LEU A 821 -15.63 -25.33 13.30
C LEU A 821 -17.09 -25.83 13.25
N ASP A 822 -17.39 -26.69 12.28
CA ASP A 822 -18.75 -27.24 12.08
C ASP A 822 -19.25 -27.97 13.34
N HIS A 823 -20.32 -27.45 13.95
CA HIS A 823 -20.81 -27.96 15.23
C HIS A 823 -21.18 -29.45 15.15
N LYS A 824 -21.88 -29.86 14.09
CA LYS A 824 -22.33 -31.24 13.92
C LYS A 824 -21.16 -32.23 13.79
N THR A 825 -20.07 -31.81 13.18
CA THR A 825 -18.88 -32.63 12.98
C THR A 825 -18.06 -32.75 14.26
N TYR A 826 -17.93 -31.68 15.05
CA TYR A 826 -16.91 -31.62 16.11
C TYR A 826 -17.42 -31.62 17.55
N ASN A 827 -18.71 -31.37 17.81
CA ASN A 827 -19.23 -31.27 19.19
C ASN A 827 -18.95 -32.51 20.06
N SER A 828 -18.93 -33.70 19.45
CA SER A 828 -18.66 -34.99 20.12
C SER A 828 -17.24 -35.53 19.85
N THR A 829 -16.28 -34.65 19.58
CA THR A 829 -14.90 -35.00 19.24
C THR A 829 -13.91 -34.24 20.12
N SER A 830 -12.62 -34.54 19.99
CA SER A 830 -11.57 -33.78 20.67
C SER A 830 -11.46 -32.31 20.26
N ASP A 831 -12.08 -31.89 19.16
CA ASP A 831 -12.03 -30.53 18.62
C ASP A 831 -13.32 -29.74 18.91
N PHE A 832 -13.90 -29.93 20.09
CA PHE A 832 -15.17 -29.33 20.49
C PHE A 832 -15.08 -27.82 20.83
N LEU A 833 -13.89 -27.29 21.15
CA LEU A 833 -13.76 -25.94 21.73
C LEU A 833 -14.21 -24.79 20.82
N MET A 834 -13.93 -24.87 19.51
CA MET A 834 -14.17 -23.78 18.55
C MET A 834 -15.44 -23.98 17.73
N ILE A 835 -16.47 -24.59 18.31
CA ILE A 835 -17.84 -24.57 17.78
C ILE A 835 -18.57 -23.30 18.29
N TYR A 836 -19.57 -22.83 17.54
CA TYR A 836 -20.20 -21.52 17.80
C TYR A 836 -21.10 -21.45 19.05
N ILE A 837 -21.40 -22.58 19.67
CA ILE A 837 -22.31 -22.68 20.83
C ILE A 837 -21.60 -23.39 21.99
N ALA A 838 -21.79 -22.87 23.20
CA ALA A 838 -21.30 -23.48 24.42
C ALA A 838 -22.44 -24.23 25.12
N ASP A 839 -22.18 -25.47 25.52
CA ASP A 839 -23.15 -26.27 26.28
C ASP A 839 -23.27 -25.75 27.73
N ARG A 840 -24.49 -25.75 28.26
CA ARG A 840 -24.76 -25.41 29.67
C ARG A 840 -24.76 -26.66 30.55
N GLY A 841 -24.43 -26.48 31.82
CA GLY A 841 -24.50 -27.55 32.80
C GLY A 841 -23.42 -28.62 32.68
N ILE A 842 -22.39 -28.36 31.88
CA ILE A 842 -21.23 -29.23 31.70
C ILE A 842 -19.95 -28.42 31.87
N ASP A 843 -19.03 -28.94 32.69
CA ASP A 843 -17.71 -28.33 32.90
C ASP A 843 -16.68 -28.89 31.91
N VAL A 844 -15.58 -28.16 31.73
CA VAL A 844 -14.50 -28.56 30.79
C VAL A 844 -13.96 -29.96 31.08
N ASP A 845 -13.79 -30.34 32.35
CA ASP A 845 -13.26 -31.66 32.71
C ASP A 845 -14.20 -32.80 32.27
N THR A 846 -15.51 -32.58 32.39
CA THR A 846 -16.54 -33.49 31.90
C THR A 846 -16.51 -33.57 30.36
N LEU A 847 -16.40 -32.44 29.66
CA LEU A 847 -16.26 -32.40 28.20
C LEU A 847 -15.02 -33.17 27.72
N LEU A 848 -13.90 -33.06 28.42
CA LEU A 848 -12.67 -33.81 28.10
C LEU A 848 -12.89 -35.32 28.24
N SER A 849 -13.53 -35.74 29.33
CA SER A 849 -13.84 -37.15 29.58
C SER A 849 -14.79 -37.71 28.52
N ASP A 850 -15.90 -37.03 28.25
CA ASP A 850 -16.95 -37.48 27.34
C ASP A 850 -16.43 -37.57 25.90
N ASN A 851 -15.59 -36.63 25.49
CA ASN A 851 -14.98 -36.58 24.15
C ASN A 851 -13.66 -37.36 24.03
N LYS A 852 -13.20 -38.03 25.10
CA LYS A 852 -11.91 -38.74 25.18
C LYS A 852 -10.73 -37.85 24.75
N ALA A 853 -10.81 -36.57 25.09
CA ALA A 853 -9.82 -35.57 24.76
C ALA A 853 -8.78 -35.42 25.90
N GLN A 854 -7.53 -35.19 25.53
CA GLN A 854 -6.44 -34.98 26.49
C GLN A 854 -6.27 -33.51 26.89
N SER A 855 -6.80 -32.58 26.08
CA SER A 855 -6.71 -31.14 26.24
C SER A 855 -7.93 -30.49 25.59
N PRO A 856 -8.41 -29.32 26.08
CA PRO A 856 -9.47 -28.56 25.43
C PRO A 856 -9.07 -28.08 24.03
N ILE A 857 -7.77 -27.94 23.77
CA ILE A 857 -7.24 -27.63 22.45
C ILE A 857 -7.00 -28.95 21.71
N GLY A 858 -7.95 -29.32 20.85
CA GLY A 858 -7.91 -30.52 20.03
C GLY A 858 -6.85 -30.49 18.93
N PRO A 859 -6.59 -31.65 18.28
CA PRO A 859 -5.57 -31.79 17.25
C PRO A 859 -5.82 -30.93 16.00
N LYS A 860 -7.06 -30.77 15.53
CA LYS A 860 -7.35 -29.91 14.37
C LYS A 860 -7.20 -28.43 14.73
N LEU A 861 -7.65 -28.04 15.92
CA LEU A 861 -7.45 -26.66 16.41
C LEU A 861 -5.96 -26.32 16.53
N LYS A 862 -5.13 -27.24 17.04
CA LYS A 862 -3.68 -27.10 17.08
C LYS A 862 -3.07 -26.93 15.68
N ILE A 863 -3.42 -27.80 14.73
CA ILE A 863 -2.94 -27.73 13.33
C ILE A 863 -3.33 -26.40 12.66
N LEU A 864 -4.50 -25.86 12.99
CA LEU A 864 -4.95 -24.57 12.47
C LEU A 864 -4.03 -23.44 12.93
N LEU A 865 -3.76 -23.36 14.24
CA LEU A 865 -2.83 -22.38 14.82
C LEU A 865 -1.41 -22.53 14.24
N GLU A 866 -0.93 -23.77 14.07
CA GLU A 866 0.34 -24.06 13.42
C GLU A 866 0.40 -23.60 11.96
N THR A 867 -0.69 -23.80 11.23
CA THR A 867 -0.80 -23.39 9.82
C THR A 867 -0.77 -21.87 9.69
N MET A 868 -1.40 -21.15 10.61
CA MET A 868 -1.33 -19.69 10.66
C MET A 868 0.07 -19.18 10.98
N GLY A 869 0.83 -19.90 11.82
CA GLY A 869 2.21 -19.55 12.14
C GLY A 869 2.65 -19.73 13.59
N TYR A 870 1.79 -20.24 14.49
CA TYR A 870 2.19 -20.53 15.87
C TYR A 870 3.06 -21.78 15.94
N ALA A 871 4.19 -21.70 16.63
CA ALA A 871 5.04 -22.88 16.82
C ALA A 871 4.45 -23.81 17.87
N SER A 872 4.69 -25.11 17.72
CA SER A 872 4.37 -26.14 18.71
C SER A 872 5.54 -27.11 18.84
N PRO A 873 5.54 -28.01 19.84
CA PRO A 873 6.53 -29.08 19.92
C PRO A 873 6.58 -29.98 18.68
N ASP A 874 5.44 -30.16 18.00
CA ASP A 874 5.34 -31.03 16.81
C ASP A 874 5.68 -30.25 15.52
N ASN A 875 5.49 -28.92 15.52
CA ASN A 875 5.82 -28.03 14.42
C ASN A 875 6.57 -26.79 14.93
N PRO A 876 7.88 -26.90 15.23
CA PRO A 876 8.64 -25.81 15.85
C PRO A 876 8.99 -24.68 14.88
N ASN A 877 8.89 -24.89 13.57
CA ASN A 877 9.27 -23.94 12.53
C ASN A 877 8.12 -23.72 11.53
N PRO A 878 6.98 -23.17 11.99
CA PRO A 878 5.84 -22.91 11.13
C PRO A 878 6.14 -21.79 10.12
N TYR A 879 5.24 -21.63 9.15
CA TYR A 879 5.31 -20.60 8.13
C TYR A 879 5.40 -19.18 8.73
N ARG A 880 6.13 -18.29 8.06
CA ARG A 880 6.26 -16.88 8.43
C ARG A 880 6.09 -16.00 7.18
N PRO A 881 5.23 -14.96 7.22
CA PRO A 881 5.11 -13.96 6.16
C PRO A 881 6.30 -12.98 6.17
N THR A 882 6.35 -12.06 5.22
CA THR A 882 7.36 -11.00 5.15
C THR A 882 6.83 -9.66 5.68
N VAL A 883 7.66 -8.98 6.47
CA VAL A 883 7.42 -7.58 6.91
C VAL A 883 7.60 -6.57 5.80
N THR A 884 8.32 -6.94 4.74
CA THR A 884 8.46 -6.14 3.53
C THR A 884 7.27 -6.43 2.62
N ILE A 885 6.54 -5.38 2.26
CA ILE A 885 5.42 -5.44 1.32
C ILE A 885 5.95 -5.07 -0.06
N THR A 886 5.96 -6.05 -0.95
CA THR A 886 6.40 -5.92 -2.35
C THR A 886 5.19 -5.80 -3.29
N GLN A 887 5.32 -5.16 -4.45
CA GLN A 887 4.29 -5.24 -5.50
C GLN A 887 4.40 -6.55 -6.29
N ASN A 888 4.30 -7.69 -5.61
CA ASN A 888 4.09 -8.97 -6.28
C ASN A 888 2.60 -9.17 -6.55
N LYS A 889 2.25 -9.30 -7.84
CA LYS A 889 0.90 -9.69 -8.26
C LYS A 889 0.64 -11.11 -7.83
N PHE A 890 -0.50 -11.35 -7.17
CA PHE A 890 -1.04 -12.68 -6.97
C PHE A 890 -0.99 -13.45 -8.29
N ASN A 891 -0.41 -14.65 -8.29
CA ASN A 891 -0.33 -15.50 -9.48
C ASN A 891 -1.37 -16.63 -9.34
N PRO A 892 -2.53 -16.53 -10.03
CA PRO A 892 -3.57 -17.54 -9.94
C PRO A 892 -3.12 -18.93 -10.41
N LYS A 893 -2.05 -19.00 -11.23
CA LYS A 893 -1.55 -20.25 -11.83
C LYS A 893 -0.81 -21.15 -10.84
N ASP A 894 -0.29 -20.58 -9.74
CA ASP A 894 0.41 -21.34 -8.70
C ASP A 894 -0.57 -22.06 -7.76
N PHE A 895 -1.88 -21.81 -7.92
CA PHE A 895 -2.95 -22.32 -7.06
C PHE A 895 -4.11 -22.93 -7.86
N ASN A 896 -3.80 -23.65 -8.94
CA ASN A 896 -4.79 -24.50 -9.61
C ASN A 896 -5.44 -25.40 -8.55
N GLY A 897 -6.76 -25.26 -8.36
CA GLY A 897 -7.51 -25.93 -7.28
C GLY A 897 -7.23 -27.44 -7.24
N ILE A 898 -7.20 -28.00 -6.03
CA ILE A 898 -6.83 -29.41 -5.76
C ILE A 898 -7.92 -30.39 -6.27
N GLY A 899 -8.99 -29.86 -6.89
CA GLY A 899 -10.17 -30.61 -7.32
C GLY A 899 -11.24 -30.66 -6.23
N PRO A 900 -12.46 -31.12 -6.56
CA PRO A 900 -13.52 -31.27 -5.57
C PRO A 900 -13.10 -32.26 -4.49
N PHE A 901 -13.32 -31.93 -3.22
CA PHE A 901 -13.10 -32.89 -2.16
C PHE A 901 -14.37 -33.72 -1.92
N THR A 902 -14.26 -35.04 -2.02
CA THR A 902 -15.33 -35.98 -1.68
C THR A 902 -14.99 -36.71 -0.39
N PRO A 903 -15.96 -37.03 0.48
CA PRO A 903 -15.74 -37.93 1.62
C PRO A 903 -15.17 -39.26 1.12
N ASP A 904 -14.09 -39.75 1.72
CA ASP A 904 -13.51 -41.04 1.36
C ASP A 904 -14.53 -42.17 1.57
N ASN A 905 -14.89 -42.86 0.48
CA ASN A 905 -15.73 -44.06 0.50
C ASN A 905 -14.96 -45.30 0.97
N THR A 906 -14.25 -45.19 2.10
CA THR A 906 -13.57 -46.33 2.74
C THR A 906 -13.91 -46.39 4.21
N SER A 907 -15.14 -46.84 4.49
CA SER A 907 -15.39 -47.70 5.64
C SER A 907 -15.92 -49.04 5.13
N THR A 908 -14.99 -49.92 4.77
CA THR A 908 -15.27 -51.36 4.71
C THR A 908 -15.76 -51.79 6.08
N SER A 909 -16.99 -52.32 6.09
CA SER A 909 -17.60 -53.05 7.18
C SER A 909 -16.61 -54.04 7.82
N GLN A 910 -16.24 -53.81 9.07
CA GLN A 910 -15.95 -54.90 9.97
C GLN A 910 -17.15 -55.08 10.90
N ASN A 911 -17.94 -56.09 10.56
CA ASN A 911 -18.93 -56.70 11.41
C ASN A 911 -18.29 -57.14 12.73
N THR A 912 -18.78 -56.60 13.84
CA THR A 912 -18.96 -57.40 15.06
C THR A 912 -20.35 -57.09 15.61
N SER A 913 -21.20 -58.09 15.44
CA SER A 913 -22.57 -58.19 15.92
C SER A 913 -22.64 -58.50 17.42
N ILE A 914 -23.81 -58.16 18.01
CA ILE A 914 -24.39 -58.68 19.28
C ILE A 914 -23.93 -57.85 20.52
N ASN A 915 -24.80 -57.20 21.32
CA ASN A 915 -26.12 -57.61 21.82
C ASN A 915 -27.02 -56.40 22.13
N GLN A 916 -28.28 -56.46 21.69
CA GLN A 916 -29.39 -55.68 22.26
C GLN A 916 -29.98 -56.42 23.46
N ASN A 917 -30.35 -55.66 24.50
CA ASN A 917 -31.50 -55.78 25.42
C ASN A 917 -31.22 -54.80 26.57
N SER A 918 -32.06 -53.86 26.97
CA SER A 918 -33.53 -53.76 27.03
C SER A 918 -33.86 -52.28 27.34
N ALA A 919 -34.57 -51.54 26.48
CA ALA A 919 -36.02 -51.37 26.42
C ALA A 919 -36.68 -50.67 27.63
N ALA A 920 -37.20 -49.44 27.41
CA ALA A 920 -38.57 -49.00 27.75
C ALA A 920 -38.71 -47.47 27.44
N ILE A 921 -39.42 -47.06 26.37
CA ILE A 921 -40.87 -46.71 26.33
C ILE A 921 -41.12 -45.35 27.02
N ARG A 922 -41.70 -44.26 26.44
CA ARG A 922 -42.80 -44.07 25.47
C ARG A 922 -42.78 -42.58 25.00
N SER A 923 -42.89 -42.31 23.69
CA SER A 923 -44.07 -41.76 22.95
C SER A 923 -44.31 -40.24 23.11
N SER A 924 -44.70 -39.46 22.10
CA SER A 924 -45.52 -39.76 20.91
C SER A 924 -45.50 -38.62 19.87
N SER A 925 -45.80 -38.99 18.61
CA SER A 925 -46.66 -38.31 17.61
C SER A 925 -46.24 -36.92 17.06
N GLU A 926 -46.09 -36.66 15.76
CA GLU A 926 -46.35 -37.42 14.53
C GLU A 926 -45.41 -37.00 13.40
N LEU A 927 -44.91 -38.01 12.68
CA LEU A 927 -44.53 -37.98 11.27
C LEU A 927 -45.80 -38.28 10.46
N ARG A 928 -46.26 -37.36 9.60
CA ARG A 928 -47.03 -37.68 8.37
C ARG A 928 -46.87 -36.53 7.37
N ASN A 929 -46.00 -36.72 6.38
CA ASN A 929 -46.15 -36.34 4.97
C ASN A 929 -44.79 -36.26 4.29
N LEU A 930 -44.26 -37.38 3.79
CA LEU A 930 -43.37 -37.39 2.62
C LEU A 930 -43.07 -38.83 2.19
N LEU A 931 -44.10 -39.48 1.66
CA LEU A 931 -44.01 -40.64 0.79
C LEU A 931 -45.25 -40.57 -0.07
N PHE A 932 -45.18 -39.90 -1.22
CA PHE A 932 -45.98 -40.16 -2.43
C PHE A 932 -45.67 -39.11 -3.50
N ILE A 933 -45.48 -39.60 -4.73
CA ILE A 933 -45.47 -38.87 -6.02
C ILE A 933 -44.07 -38.49 -6.54
N SER A 934 -43.30 -39.51 -6.85
CA SER A 934 -42.52 -39.58 -8.09
C SER A 934 -43.41 -40.17 -9.20
N ALA A 935 -44.23 -39.35 -9.86
CA ALA A 935 -44.86 -39.61 -11.18
C ALA A 935 -45.93 -38.55 -11.52
N PHE A 936 -45.58 -37.29 -11.81
CA PHE A 936 -46.57 -36.34 -12.39
C PHE A 936 -46.01 -35.10 -13.12
N VAL A 937 -44.81 -35.16 -13.72
CA VAL A 937 -44.24 -34.00 -14.47
C VAL A 937 -44.19 -34.24 -15.99
N ILE A 938 -44.83 -35.29 -16.51
CA ILE A 938 -45.01 -35.51 -17.96
C ILE A 938 -46.29 -34.84 -18.51
N TYR A 939 -47.12 -34.18 -17.68
CA TYR A 939 -48.44 -33.68 -18.13
C TYR A 939 -48.63 -32.15 -18.24
N PHE A 940 -47.60 -31.32 -18.01
CA PHE A 940 -47.73 -29.85 -18.24
C PHE A 940 -46.70 -29.30 -19.22
N LEU A 941 -46.45 -30.07 -20.29
CA LEU A 941 -45.85 -29.59 -21.54
C LEU A 941 -46.88 -29.45 -22.68
N ILE A 942 -48.18 -29.54 -22.37
CA ILE A 942 -49.28 -29.24 -23.30
C ILE A 942 -50.44 -28.63 -22.49
N ILE A 943 -50.39 -27.31 -22.27
CA ILE A 943 -51.47 -26.30 -22.33
C ILE A 943 -50.83 -24.93 -22.10
#